data_AF-A0A7C5J1S3-F1
#
_entry.id   AF-A0A7C5J1S3-F1
#
_cell.length_a   1.000
_cell.length_b   1.000
_cell.length_c   1.000
_cell.angle_alpha   90.00
_cell.angle_beta   90.00
_cell.angle_gamma   90.00
#
_symmetry.space_group_name_H-M   'P 1'
#
loop_
_entity.id
_entity.type
_entity.pdbx_description
1 polymer ?
#
loop_
_entity_poly.entity_id
_entity_poly.type
_entity_poly.pdbx_seq_one_letter_code
_entity_poly.pdbx_strand_id
1 'polypeptide(L)'
;MMLVRQNVGGGDPGRPGRNGSGGDGGPGGRGGSSYHWTETESYTDSQGNTQTRTIHRSNPGGSDGPDGSSGYPGNAKVTHGRRGRDGDFTILVEGADGQTEYPSRYDLRLTGFVHESENADGVYEPRERVKVSNLEVTNVGGMPTPTHSDVEVRLEQRGWIIPEEAHRLVPRGLPSGATTLLDEPLWLTIGDYRPHGPDDPLAVPETIHLRADLPAAQRAFEAFDDDVAQQCGSFVIAFPIEATPLDSLRALAPGEAAHLRFALTNTGKLPLGIATEGARRVRFTLAAHHSELGDAHAMLLDGDGRRVPLEDGWTVELDAIEPGQTQRFEACIGFTRDAPLYRSLTLWLTVEVGYLERPAELRPVQFRAFEARVASRYRRDPAADVLVVVNHRTTRDELDAWRSLLEELGLKMAIWDLSLQGGIDLEEPLSDGESLLDHFGGASMIVLNNMVETPAGELPASRIVGKVQVLAAAEAGIDVLFVGEDVGIGHLLTPTHRRPDLGDEPAGWTALTTELARSPHSMLEQVVGRAVIYDWDGLGRGPSTKKLLAQAKSLAEGLAARHPQLRFAVVHDFDSKLVDRTLWFRKWRLGYVEVRAMLPTDAGRLLSAELGTDALHDPKVVRSDETAMAVLLTRSFREKIQLLEAAVRHAAEDAADAASSTSGDAAARVGLIVDAMVVDLGEEIRGLVAPGWRAGMSHARMKDQMPRLRALADFRLAGGPRLPPGTEAGQHLVRLVARVRRYAYAHLRWWELPLLPLRRAPAAWWLARSFGRDFLEGVFAGDDAIGEAYLKEAKTYLAVHLRELKNAFETYRKEHGVHDRSAWHVDHAEEVIFAPLRRRGVTSDGEVLVRWEERLFSATDIAEAANEDEARAGRRDQVAASASEARASLRRDETTEQLLGL
;
A
#
# COMPACT_ATOMS: atom_id res chain seq x y z
N MET A 1 51.45 37.08 10.44
CA MET A 1 50.26 36.22 10.64
C MET A 1 49.82 35.70 9.28
N MET A 2 49.89 34.39 9.02
CA MET A 2 49.43 33.79 7.77
C MET A 2 48.55 32.57 8.06
N LEU A 3 47.24 32.73 7.88
CA LEU A 3 46.26 31.63 7.78
C LEU A 3 45.77 31.45 6.32
N VAL A 4 46.49 31.99 5.33
CA VAL A 4 46.12 31.88 3.90
C VAL A 4 46.56 30.51 3.37
N ARG A 5 45.66 29.76 2.71
CA ARG A 5 46.05 28.54 1.99
C ARG A 5 46.70 28.94 0.67
N GLN A 6 47.91 28.46 0.42
CA GLN A 6 48.56 28.60 -0.88
C GLN A 6 48.27 27.34 -1.69
N ASN A 7 47.57 27.48 -2.83
CA ASN A 7 47.40 26.36 -3.74
C ASN A 7 48.64 26.27 -4.62
N VAL A 8 49.52 25.32 -4.31
CA VAL A 8 50.69 24.98 -5.12
C VAL A 8 50.43 23.81 -6.07
N GLY A 9 49.18 23.38 -6.19
CA GLY A 9 48.79 22.36 -7.16
C GLY A 9 49.19 22.78 -8.56
N GLY A 10 49.92 21.92 -9.27
CA GLY A 10 50.29 22.14 -10.64
C GLY A 10 49.04 22.29 -11.49
N GLY A 11 49.05 23.27 -12.40
CA GLY A 11 47.91 23.54 -13.28
C GLY A 11 47.43 22.28 -13.99
N ASP A 12 46.13 22.16 -14.15
CA ASP A 12 45.53 21.00 -14.81
C ASP A 12 46.09 20.83 -16.24
N PRO A 13 46.29 19.59 -16.69
CA PRO A 13 46.83 19.36 -18.01
C PRO A 13 45.89 19.91 -19.09
N GLY A 14 46.47 20.59 -20.09
CA GLY A 14 45.75 20.94 -21.31
C GLY A 14 45.12 19.69 -21.95
N ARG A 15 43.86 19.79 -22.36
CA ARG A 15 43.18 18.69 -23.06
C ARG A 15 43.88 18.40 -24.39
N PRO A 16 43.93 17.13 -24.86
CA PRO A 16 44.52 16.82 -26.15
C PRO A 16 43.83 17.62 -27.26
N GLY A 17 44.60 18.07 -28.24
CA GLY A 17 44.03 18.56 -29.50
C GLY A 17 43.24 17.44 -30.19
N ARG A 18 42.41 17.77 -31.19
CA ARG A 18 41.76 16.77 -32.03
C ARG A 18 42.53 16.64 -33.35
N ASN A 19 42.65 15.43 -33.87
CA ASN A 19 43.19 15.24 -35.22
C ASN A 19 42.28 15.91 -36.25
N GLY A 20 42.86 16.40 -37.34
CA GLY A 20 42.07 16.89 -38.48
C GLY A 20 41.29 15.75 -39.14
N SER A 21 40.07 16.03 -39.57
CA SER A 21 39.32 15.13 -40.47
C SER A 21 40.00 15.08 -41.84
N GLY A 22 39.96 13.93 -42.50
CA GLY A 22 40.40 13.84 -43.89
C GLY A 22 39.45 14.61 -44.79
N GLY A 23 39.95 15.21 -45.87
CA GLY A 23 39.12 15.92 -46.83
C GLY A 23 38.23 14.98 -47.63
N ASP A 24 37.06 15.45 -48.07
CA ASP A 24 36.15 14.64 -48.87
C ASP A 24 36.73 14.32 -50.27
N GLY A 25 36.37 13.15 -50.79
CA GLY A 25 36.78 12.72 -52.11
C GLY A 25 36.02 13.49 -53.18
N GLY A 26 36.69 13.82 -54.28
CA GLY A 26 36.04 14.56 -55.38
C GLY A 26 34.99 13.71 -56.10
N PRO A 27 33.88 14.30 -56.60
CA PRO A 27 32.84 13.54 -57.27
C PRO A 27 33.30 12.96 -58.62
N GLY A 28 32.69 11.85 -59.01
CA GLY A 28 32.93 11.12 -60.24
C GLY A 28 32.37 11.85 -61.46
N GLY A 29 32.98 11.65 -62.62
CA GLY A 29 32.55 12.30 -63.85
C GLY A 29 31.21 11.79 -64.34
N ARG A 30 30.33 12.67 -64.83
CA ARG A 30 29.02 12.27 -65.38
C ARG A 30 29.15 11.51 -66.69
N GLY A 31 28.29 10.51 -66.87
CA GLY A 31 28.09 9.73 -68.08
C GLY A 31 27.24 10.47 -69.11
N GLY A 32 27.45 10.15 -70.39
CA GLY A 32 26.85 10.87 -71.51
C GLY A 32 25.33 10.66 -71.62
N SER A 33 24.60 11.68 -72.10
CA SER A 33 23.14 11.65 -72.26
C SER A 33 22.66 10.76 -73.41
N SER A 34 21.46 10.19 -73.28
CA SER A 34 20.80 9.39 -74.33
C SER A 34 20.15 10.27 -75.39
N TYR A 35 20.05 9.75 -76.62
CA TYR A 35 19.20 10.32 -77.68
C TYR A 35 18.52 9.22 -78.51
N HIS A 36 17.41 9.59 -79.15
CA HIS A 36 16.57 8.72 -79.99
C HIS A 36 16.33 9.38 -81.35
N TRP A 37 16.27 8.59 -82.42
CA TRP A 37 15.94 9.07 -83.76
C TRP A 37 15.14 8.01 -84.54
N THR A 38 14.51 8.42 -85.63
CA THR A 38 13.61 7.57 -86.41
C THR A 38 14.01 7.59 -87.87
N GLU A 39 14.04 6.42 -88.52
CA GLU A 39 14.33 6.25 -89.94
C GLU A 39 13.12 5.65 -90.64
N THR A 40 12.74 6.14 -91.81
CA THR A 40 11.65 5.58 -92.62
C THR A 40 12.22 4.99 -93.89
N GLU A 41 11.95 3.71 -94.15
CA GLU A 41 12.42 3.00 -95.33
C GLU A 41 11.24 2.47 -96.14
N SER A 42 11.29 2.68 -97.45
CA SER A 42 10.32 2.16 -98.41
C SER A 42 10.81 0.83 -98.98
N TYR A 43 9.99 -0.22 -98.93
CA TYR A 43 10.26 -1.48 -99.61
C TYR A 43 9.06 -1.88 -100.47
N THR A 44 9.29 -2.56 -101.58
CA THR A 44 8.22 -3.08 -102.43
C THR A 44 7.89 -4.50 -101.97
N ASP A 45 6.62 -4.74 -101.65
CA ASP A 45 6.15 -6.06 -101.24
C ASP A 45 6.05 -7.03 -102.43
N SER A 46 5.77 -8.30 -102.15
CA SER A 46 5.64 -9.35 -103.16
C SER A 46 4.43 -9.17 -104.10
N GLN A 47 3.62 -8.13 -103.93
CA GLN A 47 2.52 -7.74 -104.81
C GLN A 47 2.87 -6.51 -105.69
N GLY A 48 4.10 -6.02 -105.62
CA GLY A 48 4.57 -4.89 -106.43
C GLY A 48 4.20 -3.52 -105.86
N ASN A 49 3.65 -3.45 -104.65
CA ASN A 49 3.28 -2.20 -103.99
C ASN A 49 4.39 -1.73 -103.05
N THR A 50 4.77 -0.45 -103.17
CA THR A 50 5.77 0.16 -102.29
C THR A 50 5.14 0.53 -100.95
N GLN A 51 5.57 -0.14 -99.88
CA GLN A 51 5.20 0.11 -98.49
C GLN A 51 6.34 0.83 -97.77
N THR A 52 6.01 1.70 -96.82
CA THR A 52 6.99 2.36 -95.95
C THR A 52 6.88 1.81 -94.54
N ARG A 53 8.01 1.46 -93.94
CA ARG A 53 8.07 1.15 -92.51
C ARG A 53 9.00 2.14 -91.80
N THR A 54 8.51 2.64 -90.68
CA THR A 54 9.23 3.59 -89.83
C THR A 54 9.84 2.80 -88.67
N ILE A 55 11.15 2.91 -88.49
CA ILE A 55 11.93 2.21 -87.47
C ILE A 55 12.46 3.24 -86.48
N HIS A 56 12.06 3.09 -85.21
CA HIS A 56 12.57 3.91 -84.11
C HIS A 56 13.84 3.29 -83.54
N ARG A 57 14.89 4.10 -83.36
CA ARG A 57 16.14 3.69 -82.72
C ARG A 57 16.44 4.58 -81.53
N SER A 58 16.94 3.98 -80.46
CA SER A 58 17.41 4.69 -79.26
C SER A 58 18.79 4.19 -78.88
N ASN A 59 19.70 5.10 -78.53
CA ASN A 59 20.97 4.74 -77.91
C ASN A 59 20.98 5.23 -76.45
N PRO A 60 21.01 4.32 -75.46
CA PRO A 60 21.05 4.71 -74.06
C PRO A 60 22.39 5.38 -73.72
N GLY A 61 22.33 6.41 -72.88
CA GLY A 61 23.50 7.12 -72.37
C GLY A 61 24.32 6.26 -71.42
N GLY A 62 25.61 6.59 -71.27
CA GLY A 62 26.50 5.89 -70.33
C GLY A 62 26.27 6.33 -68.88
N SER A 63 26.64 5.48 -67.93
CA SER A 63 26.54 5.74 -66.48
C SER A 63 27.63 6.69 -65.97
N ASP A 64 27.31 7.53 -65.00
CA ASP A 64 28.28 8.34 -64.25
C ASP A 64 29.35 7.45 -63.60
N GLY A 65 30.60 7.92 -63.58
CA GLY A 65 31.70 7.28 -62.85
C GLY A 65 31.54 7.47 -61.34
N PRO A 66 32.12 6.57 -60.51
CA PRO A 66 32.02 6.67 -59.06
C PRO A 66 32.82 7.86 -58.51
N ASP A 67 32.33 8.42 -57.41
CA ASP A 67 33.06 9.45 -56.65
C ASP A 67 34.39 8.89 -56.11
N GLY A 68 35.40 9.75 -56.04
CA GLY A 68 36.66 9.45 -55.36
C GLY A 68 36.42 9.26 -53.87
N SER A 69 37.25 8.43 -53.24
CA SER A 69 37.17 8.19 -51.79
C SER A 69 37.64 9.40 -50.98
N SER A 70 36.94 9.74 -49.91
CA SER A 70 37.43 10.72 -48.92
C SER A 70 38.76 10.28 -48.30
N GLY A 71 39.62 11.26 -48.01
CA GLY A 71 40.84 11.07 -47.28
C GLY A 71 40.56 10.58 -45.85
N TYR A 72 41.48 9.82 -45.27
CA TYR A 72 41.34 9.33 -43.90
C TYR A 72 41.60 10.46 -42.89
N PRO A 73 40.86 10.51 -41.77
CA PRO A 73 41.21 11.36 -40.65
C PRO A 73 42.63 11.08 -40.16
N GLY A 74 43.30 12.10 -39.65
CA GLY A 74 44.57 11.91 -38.95
C GLY A 74 44.37 10.93 -37.78
N ASN A 75 45.25 9.95 -37.64
CA ASN A 75 45.17 8.89 -36.62
C ASN A 75 46.25 9.03 -35.54
N ALA A 76 46.88 10.21 -35.45
CA ALA A 76 47.90 10.47 -34.44
C ALA A 76 47.31 10.31 -33.04
N LYS A 77 48.04 9.63 -32.14
CA LYS A 77 47.63 9.47 -30.74
C LYS A 77 47.89 10.78 -29.99
N VAL A 78 46.90 11.67 -30.01
CA VAL A 78 46.89 12.89 -29.20
C VAL A 78 46.66 12.51 -27.73
N THR A 79 47.54 12.99 -26.86
CA THR A 79 47.48 12.73 -25.41
C THR A 79 47.29 14.04 -24.67
N HIS A 80 46.72 13.98 -23.47
CA HIS A 80 46.65 15.14 -22.60
C HIS A 80 48.05 15.73 -22.41
N GLY A 81 48.12 17.05 -22.22
CA GLY A 81 49.31 17.65 -21.65
C GLY A 81 49.68 16.93 -20.35
N ARG A 82 50.93 17.02 -19.93
CA ARG A 82 51.28 16.55 -18.58
C ARG A 82 50.69 17.54 -17.58
N ARG A 83 50.19 17.04 -16.45
CA ARG A 83 49.83 17.92 -15.33
C ARG A 83 51.06 18.78 -15.02
N GLY A 84 50.84 20.07 -14.75
CA GLY A 84 51.91 20.90 -14.19
C GLY A 84 52.53 20.19 -13.01
N ARG A 85 53.84 20.33 -12.82
CA ARG A 85 54.43 19.89 -11.55
C ARG A 85 53.81 20.74 -10.45
N ASP A 86 53.48 20.10 -9.34
CA ASP A 86 53.15 20.83 -8.13
C ASP A 86 54.34 21.75 -7.81
N GLY A 87 54.04 22.99 -7.46
CA GLY A 87 55.02 23.90 -6.93
C GLY A 87 55.39 23.50 -5.52
N ASP A 88 56.58 23.87 -5.11
CA ASP A 88 56.97 23.86 -3.71
C ASP A 88 56.96 25.30 -3.22
N PHE A 89 56.47 25.53 -2.01
CA PHE A 89 56.63 26.81 -1.34
C PHE A 89 57.17 26.57 0.06
N THR A 90 58.08 27.45 0.46
CA THR A 90 58.63 27.48 1.81
C THR A 90 58.27 28.83 2.40
N ILE A 91 57.90 28.84 3.68
CA ILE A 91 57.63 30.08 4.40
C ILE A 91 58.94 30.54 5.03
N LEU A 92 59.40 31.72 4.63
CA LEU A 92 60.60 32.36 5.14
C LEU A 92 60.18 33.44 6.12
N VAL A 93 60.57 33.31 7.39
CA VAL A 93 60.29 34.30 8.44
C VAL A 93 61.59 34.99 8.82
N GLU A 94 61.66 36.30 8.58
CA GLU A 94 62.78 37.15 9.00
C GLU A 94 62.55 37.64 10.43
N GLY A 95 63.43 37.24 11.35
CA GLY A 95 63.48 37.69 12.73
C GLY A 95 64.75 38.48 13.04
N ALA A 96 64.88 38.97 14.28
CA ALA A 96 66.07 39.70 14.74
C ALA A 96 67.35 38.85 14.70
N ASP A 97 67.21 37.52 14.80
CA ASP A 97 68.31 36.55 14.84
C ASP A 97 68.59 35.89 13.47
N GLY A 98 67.92 36.34 12.40
CA GLY A 98 68.08 35.82 11.04
C GLY A 98 66.80 35.24 10.43
N GLN A 99 66.96 34.50 9.34
CA GLN A 99 65.86 33.93 8.55
C GLN A 99 65.62 32.46 8.91
N THR A 100 64.39 32.11 9.25
CA THR A 100 63.97 30.72 9.53
C THR A 100 63.03 30.21 8.45
N GLU A 101 63.25 28.98 7.99
CA GLU A 101 62.45 28.32 6.96
C GLU A 101 61.45 27.33 7.57
N TYR A 102 60.21 27.34 7.07
CA TYR A 102 59.18 26.39 7.48
C TYR A 102 58.45 25.76 6.29
N PRO A 103 58.14 24.44 6.36
CA PRO A 103 57.54 23.71 5.24
C PRO A 103 56.04 23.98 5.05
N SER A 104 55.34 24.43 6.09
CA SER A 104 53.92 24.79 6.04
C SER A 104 53.57 25.71 7.20
N ARG A 105 52.44 26.41 7.12
CA ARG A 105 51.90 27.26 8.20
C ARG A 105 51.59 26.45 9.46
N TYR A 106 51.43 27.12 10.60
CA TYR A 106 50.84 26.49 11.79
C TYR A 106 49.36 26.19 11.50
N ASP A 107 48.88 25.07 12.02
CA ASP A 107 47.49 24.63 11.91
C ASP A 107 47.16 23.83 13.16
N LEU A 108 45.97 24.01 13.72
CA LEU A 108 45.60 23.42 14.99
C LEU A 108 44.51 22.39 14.80
N ARG A 109 44.58 21.32 15.59
CA ARG A 109 43.56 20.28 15.70
C ARG A 109 43.25 20.02 17.16
N LEU A 110 41.97 19.87 17.47
CA LEU A 110 41.49 19.35 18.74
C LEU A 110 41.57 17.82 18.67
N THR A 111 42.45 17.23 19.47
CA THR A 111 42.69 15.78 19.45
C THR A 111 41.94 15.02 20.53
N GLY A 112 41.40 15.72 21.52
CA GLY A 112 40.59 15.14 22.59
C GLY A 112 40.09 16.17 23.58
N PHE A 113 39.01 15.85 24.26
CA PHE A 113 38.52 16.54 25.45
C PHE A 113 37.57 15.61 26.23
N VAL A 114 37.24 16.00 27.45
CA VAL A 114 36.26 15.30 28.30
C VAL A 114 35.14 16.27 28.64
N HIS A 115 33.91 15.77 28.66
CA HIS A 115 32.76 16.52 29.16
C HIS A 115 32.07 15.76 30.30
N GLU A 116 31.55 16.52 31.28
CA GLU A 116 30.84 16.00 32.45
C GLU A 116 29.67 16.92 32.80
N SER A 117 28.53 16.33 33.18
CA SER A 117 27.43 17.06 33.80
C SER A 117 27.87 17.69 35.12
N GLU A 118 27.39 18.89 35.43
CA GLU A 118 27.77 19.61 36.66
C GLU A 118 27.37 18.83 37.93
N ASN A 119 26.27 18.08 37.88
CA ASN A 119 25.79 17.28 39.00
C ASN A 119 26.44 15.87 39.07
N ALA A 120 27.22 15.48 38.06
CA ALA A 120 27.87 14.18 37.90
C ALA A 120 26.94 12.95 38.02
N ASP A 121 25.64 13.10 37.74
CA ASP A 121 24.67 12.00 37.79
C ASP A 121 24.70 11.10 36.54
N GLY A 122 25.54 11.42 35.56
CA GLY A 122 25.71 10.64 34.34
C GLY A 122 24.59 10.80 33.30
N VAL A 123 23.63 11.68 33.53
CA VAL A 123 22.60 12.11 32.57
C VAL A 123 22.92 13.55 32.15
N TYR A 124 22.55 13.91 30.93
CA TYR A 124 22.64 15.28 30.44
C TYR A 124 21.23 15.84 30.31
N GLU A 125 20.82 16.69 31.24
CA GLU A 125 19.44 17.15 31.31
C GLU A 125 19.20 18.51 30.64
N PRO A 126 17.98 18.78 30.14
CA PRO A 126 17.57 20.12 29.77
C PRO A 126 17.77 21.13 30.91
N ARG A 127 18.42 22.25 30.60
CA ARG A 127 18.91 23.32 31.50
C ARG A 127 20.13 22.99 32.36
N GLU A 128 20.74 21.84 32.19
CA GLU A 128 21.95 21.50 32.91
C GLU A 128 23.18 22.25 32.39
N ARG A 129 24.09 22.60 33.31
CA ARG A 129 25.42 23.09 32.95
C ARG A 129 26.36 21.90 32.74
N VAL A 130 27.13 21.94 31.67
CA VAL A 130 28.10 20.91 31.31
C VAL A 130 29.49 21.52 31.28
N LYS A 131 30.42 20.84 31.93
CA LYS A 131 31.83 21.21 31.97
C LYS A 131 32.58 20.49 30.86
N VAL A 132 33.32 21.24 30.06
CA VAL A 132 34.22 20.75 29.01
C VAL A 132 35.64 21.00 29.45
N SER A 133 36.44 19.95 29.64
CA SER A 133 37.77 20.03 30.23
C SER A 133 38.77 19.14 29.49
N ASN A 134 40.05 19.24 29.87
CA ASN A 134 41.15 18.49 29.26
C ASN A 134 41.23 18.67 27.75
N LEU A 135 41.11 19.92 27.26
CA LEU A 135 41.16 20.19 25.83
C LEU A 135 42.60 19.97 25.33
N GLU A 136 42.79 18.94 24.52
CA GLU A 136 44.08 18.60 23.92
C GLU A 136 44.17 19.23 22.53
N VAL A 137 45.07 20.19 22.38
CA VAL A 137 45.30 20.91 21.13
C VAL A 137 46.67 20.57 20.58
N THR A 138 46.71 20.05 19.37
CA THR A 138 47.95 19.73 18.64
C THR A 138 48.17 20.71 17.51
N ASN A 139 49.39 21.22 17.39
CA ASN A 139 49.82 21.92 16.19
C ASN A 139 50.24 20.91 15.12
N VAL A 140 49.36 20.66 14.16
CA VAL A 140 49.58 19.74 13.03
C VAL A 140 50.25 20.44 11.82
N GLY A 141 50.49 21.75 11.92
CA GLY A 141 51.21 22.54 10.92
C GLY A 141 52.73 22.55 11.12
N GLY A 142 53.46 23.07 10.14
CA GLY A 142 54.94 23.05 10.10
C GLY A 142 55.64 24.23 10.79
N MET A 143 54.91 25.28 11.15
CA MET A 143 55.40 26.43 11.93
C MET A 143 54.96 26.34 13.38
N PRO A 144 55.68 26.97 14.34
CA PRO A 144 55.12 27.22 15.66
C PRO A 144 53.93 28.21 15.59
N THR A 145 53.03 28.16 16.58
CA THR A 145 51.96 29.17 16.71
C THR A 145 52.55 30.57 16.96
N PRO A 146 51.82 31.66 16.68
CA PRO A 146 52.34 33.02 16.85
C PRO A 146 52.84 33.32 18.28
N THR A 147 53.98 34.01 18.40
CA THR A 147 54.59 34.39 19.69
C THR A 147 54.02 35.69 20.29
N HIS A 148 53.29 36.48 19.48
CA HIS A 148 52.77 37.80 19.85
C HIS A 148 51.26 37.94 19.61
N SER A 149 50.55 36.84 19.34
CA SER A 149 49.12 36.86 19.11
C SER A 149 48.49 35.64 19.75
N ASP A 150 47.34 35.84 20.37
CA ASP A 150 46.62 34.80 21.07
C ASP A 150 45.72 34.03 20.10
N VAL A 151 45.72 32.70 20.23
CA VAL A 151 44.72 31.84 19.61
C VAL A 151 43.69 31.50 20.68
N GLU A 152 42.43 31.75 20.38
CA GLU A 152 41.31 31.58 21.30
C GLU A 152 40.49 30.35 20.90
N VAL A 153 40.33 29.40 21.82
CA VAL A 153 39.45 28.24 21.69
C VAL A 153 38.14 28.52 22.42
N ARG A 154 37.01 28.30 21.76
CA ARG A 154 35.65 28.55 22.27
C ARG A 154 34.72 27.40 21.92
N LEU A 155 33.65 27.26 22.70
CA LEU A 155 32.53 26.40 22.34
C LEU A 155 31.68 27.07 21.27
N GLU A 156 31.12 26.28 20.35
CA GLU A 156 30.24 26.76 19.30
C GLU A 156 28.76 26.56 19.70
N GLN A 157 27.95 27.60 19.54
CA GLN A 157 26.52 27.50 19.77
C GLN A 157 25.86 26.77 18.59
N ARG A 158 25.40 25.54 18.81
CA ARG A 158 24.68 24.71 17.85
C ARG A 158 23.64 23.85 18.58
N GLY A 159 22.50 23.61 17.94
CA GLY A 159 21.45 22.75 18.48
C GLY A 159 21.04 23.17 19.88
N TRP A 160 21.20 22.26 20.84
CA TRP A 160 20.86 22.44 22.25
C TRP A 160 21.95 23.11 23.09
N ILE A 161 23.14 23.31 22.54
CA ILE A 161 24.29 23.83 23.28
C ILE A 161 24.21 25.36 23.33
N ILE A 162 24.18 25.92 24.54
CA ILE A 162 24.26 27.35 24.83
C ILE A 162 25.58 27.61 25.57
N PRO A 163 26.66 27.99 24.88
CA PRO A 163 27.95 28.27 25.50
C PRO A 163 27.89 29.44 26.48
N GLU A 164 28.66 29.36 27.57
CA GLU A 164 29.00 30.55 28.36
C GLU A 164 30.05 31.39 27.62
N GLU A 165 30.04 32.71 27.81
CA GLU A 165 31.04 33.61 27.21
C GLU A 165 32.43 33.42 27.85
N ALA A 166 33.13 32.37 27.41
CA ALA A 166 34.48 32.02 27.85
C ALA A 166 35.32 31.53 26.67
N HIS A 167 36.64 31.73 26.76
CA HIS A 167 37.59 31.22 25.79
C HIS A 167 38.89 30.79 26.47
N ARG A 168 39.62 29.90 25.81
CA ARG A 168 40.91 29.38 26.27
C ARG A 168 42.02 29.76 25.32
N LEU A 169 43.19 30.08 25.88
CA LEU A 169 44.32 30.52 25.09
C LEU A 169 45.26 29.36 24.83
N VAL A 170 45.56 29.10 23.55
CA VAL A 170 46.63 28.16 23.20
C VAL A 170 47.97 28.82 23.52
N PRO A 171 48.92 28.12 24.16
CA PRO A 171 50.27 28.64 24.40
C PRO A 171 50.91 29.24 23.15
N ARG A 172 51.46 30.43 23.32
CA ARG A 172 52.19 31.14 22.27
C ARG A 172 53.47 30.36 21.93
N GLY A 173 53.80 30.29 20.63
CA GLY A 173 55.00 29.59 20.19
C GLY A 173 54.94 28.06 20.28
N LEU A 174 53.75 27.46 20.34
CA LEU A 174 53.56 26.00 20.37
C LEU A 174 54.22 25.36 19.14
N PRO A 175 55.28 24.54 19.29
CA PRO A 175 56.04 24.00 18.16
C PRO A 175 55.21 23.10 17.23
N SER A 176 55.69 22.92 16.00
CA SER A 176 55.15 21.92 15.06
C SER A 176 55.15 20.53 15.68
N GLY A 177 54.02 19.82 15.62
CA GLY A 177 53.82 18.49 16.19
C GLY A 177 53.67 18.45 17.71
N ALA A 178 53.79 19.58 18.41
CA ALA A 178 53.59 19.63 19.86
C ALA A 178 52.10 19.64 20.20
N THR A 179 51.78 18.99 21.33
CA THR A 179 50.43 18.96 21.91
C THR A 179 50.46 19.67 23.25
N THR A 180 49.38 20.38 23.56
CA THR A 180 49.21 21.09 24.82
C THR A 180 47.82 20.85 25.38
N LEU A 181 47.72 20.81 26.71
CA LEU A 181 46.47 20.72 27.44
C LEU A 181 46.05 22.12 27.87
N LEU A 182 44.78 22.46 27.66
CA LEU A 182 44.21 23.70 28.20
C LEU A 182 43.53 23.37 29.53
N ASP A 183 44.16 23.76 30.63
CA ASP A 183 43.80 23.32 32.00
C ASP A 183 42.47 23.91 32.51
N GLU A 184 42.05 25.07 32.01
CA GLU A 184 40.80 25.71 32.43
C GLU A 184 39.59 25.19 31.62
N PRO A 185 38.49 24.78 32.25
CA PRO A 185 37.34 24.22 31.56
C PRO A 185 36.48 25.27 30.87
N LEU A 186 35.87 24.95 29.74
CA LEU A 186 34.76 25.71 29.16
C LEU A 186 33.42 25.20 29.69
N TRP A 187 32.41 26.07 29.70
CA TRP A 187 31.08 25.73 30.21
C TRP A 187 30.01 26.01 29.16
N LEU A 188 28.98 25.17 29.14
CA LEU A 188 27.76 25.37 28.37
C LEU A 188 26.55 25.01 29.20
N THR A 189 25.38 25.50 28.79
CA THR A 189 24.08 25.07 29.30
C THR A 189 23.29 24.38 28.19
N ILE A 190 22.57 23.32 28.52
CA ILE A 190 21.67 22.64 27.58
C ILE A 190 20.34 23.41 27.50
N GLY A 191 19.79 23.56 26.30
CA GLY A 191 18.49 24.19 26.07
C GLY A 191 17.36 23.59 26.92
N ASP A 192 16.30 24.38 27.17
CA ASP A 192 15.13 23.91 27.91
C ASP A 192 14.22 23.02 27.05
N TYR A 193 13.50 22.11 27.70
CA TYR A 193 12.53 21.22 27.05
C TYR A 193 11.22 21.22 27.84
N ARG A 194 10.11 21.24 27.10
CA ARG A 194 8.77 21.01 27.65
C ARG A 194 8.05 20.00 26.77
N PRO A 195 7.62 18.85 27.31
CA PRO A 195 6.85 17.90 26.53
C PRO A 195 5.51 18.53 26.14
N HIS A 196 5.07 18.29 24.90
CA HIS A 196 3.81 18.82 24.36
C HIS A 196 2.65 17.84 24.45
N GLY A 197 2.95 16.55 24.69
CA GLY A 197 1.96 15.49 24.79
C GLY A 197 2.63 14.12 25.02
N PRO A 198 1.84 13.04 24.99
CA PRO A 198 2.31 11.67 25.18
C PRO A 198 3.33 11.27 24.12
N ASP A 199 4.49 10.79 24.57
CA ASP A 199 5.57 10.33 23.69
C ASP A 199 6.54 9.42 24.46
N ASP A 200 7.53 8.86 23.75
CA ASP A 200 8.71 8.22 24.33
C ASP A 200 9.54 9.17 25.20
N PRO A 201 10.34 8.65 26.15
CA PRO A 201 11.16 9.50 27.00
C PRO A 201 12.12 10.31 26.12
N LEU A 202 12.41 11.54 26.54
CA LEU A 202 13.34 12.40 25.82
C LEU A 202 14.70 11.71 25.66
N ALA A 203 15.14 11.49 24.43
CA ALA A 203 16.44 10.95 24.09
C ALA A 203 16.98 11.63 22.82
N VAL A 204 17.62 12.79 22.97
CA VAL A 204 18.13 13.59 21.85
C VAL A 204 19.65 13.47 21.76
N PRO A 205 20.20 12.81 20.72
CA PRO A 205 21.64 12.80 20.47
C PRO A 205 22.14 14.21 20.17
N GLU A 206 23.25 14.62 20.77
CA GLU A 206 23.87 15.93 20.56
C GLU A 206 25.40 15.83 20.59
N THR A 207 26.07 16.79 19.96
CA THR A 207 27.54 16.83 19.87
C THR A 207 28.11 18.20 20.25
N ILE A 208 29.08 18.21 21.16
CA ILE A 208 29.83 19.41 21.52
C ILE A 208 30.82 19.79 20.41
N HIS A 209 30.65 20.99 19.88
CA HIS A 209 31.52 21.57 18.87
C HIS A 209 32.41 22.68 19.45
N LEU A 210 33.67 22.69 19.04
CA LEU A 210 34.65 23.69 19.44
C LEU A 210 35.27 24.38 18.24
N ARG A 211 35.66 25.63 18.42
CA ARG A 211 36.33 26.42 17.38
C ARG A 211 37.55 27.10 17.95
N ALA A 212 38.63 27.08 17.18
CA ALA A 212 39.80 27.91 17.44
C ALA A 212 39.82 29.09 16.45
N ASP A 213 40.05 30.29 16.98
CA ASP A 213 40.17 31.53 16.23
C ASP A 213 41.50 32.22 16.52
N LEU A 214 42.03 32.91 15.52
CA LEU A 214 43.15 33.83 15.66
C LEU A 214 42.62 35.26 15.42
N PRO A 215 42.20 35.98 16.47
CA PRO A 215 41.50 37.25 16.34
C PRO A 215 42.29 38.32 15.58
N ALA A 216 43.61 38.40 15.81
CA ALA A 216 44.45 39.37 15.13
C ALA A 216 44.58 39.10 13.61
N ALA A 217 44.16 37.93 13.12
CA ALA A 217 44.01 37.63 11.69
C ALA A 217 42.55 37.50 11.24
N GLN A 218 41.58 37.68 12.14
CA GLN A 218 40.13 37.50 11.92
C GLN A 218 39.79 36.18 11.21
N ARG A 219 40.41 35.07 11.65
CA ARG A 219 40.27 33.78 10.98
C ARG A 219 40.21 32.60 11.95
N ALA A 220 39.39 31.62 11.59
CA ALA A 220 39.28 30.33 12.27
C ALA A 220 40.26 29.30 11.72
N PHE A 221 40.55 28.29 12.52
CA PHE A 221 41.21 27.06 12.10
C PHE A 221 40.15 26.09 11.54
N GLU A 222 40.05 25.97 10.22
CA GLU A 222 38.97 25.22 9.54
C GLU A 222 38.91 23.72 9.87
N ALA A 223 40.04 23.12 10.21
CA ALA A 223 40.15 21.68 10.51
C ALA A 223 40.37 21.41 12.01
N PHE A 224 39.97 22.36 12.86
CA PHE A 224 40.16 22.27 14.30
C PHE A 224 39.28 21.19 14.93
N ASP A 225 38.00 21.14 14.57
CA ASP A 225 36.99 20.21 15.10
C ASP A 225 36.60 19.19 14.01
N ASP A 226 37.36 18.10 13.95
CA ASP A 226 37.19 17.02 12.99
C ASP A 226 36.41 15.83 13.57
N ASP A 227 36.28 14.75 12.80
CA ASP A 227 35.49 13.57 13.20
C ASP A 227 35.94 12.94 14.53
N VAL A 228 37.23 13.08 14.91
CA VAL A 228 37.75 12.55 16.18
C VAL A 228 37.25 13.41 17.34
N ALA A 229 37.31 14.74 17.20
CA ALA A 229 36.79 15.67 18.19
C ALA A 229 35.26 15.52 18.36
N GLN A 230 34.53 15.31 17.27
CA GLN A 230 33.08 15.10 17.31
C GLN A 230 32.70 13.82 18.06
N GLN A 231 33.48 12.74 17.94
CA GLN A 231 33.24 11.52 18.73
C GLN A 231 33.42 11.78 20.24
N CYS A 232 34.45 12.55 20.62
CA CYS A 232 34.68 12.94 22.00
C CYS A 232 33.56 13.83 22.58
N GLY A 233 32.86 14.58 21.73
CA GLY A 233 31.79 15.49 22.13
C GLY A 233 30.38 14.89 22.13
N SER A 234 30.21 13.61 21.82
CA SER A 234 28.89 13.01 21.64
C SER A 234 28.22 12.61 22.96
N PHE A 235 26.95 12.97 23.13
CA PHE A 235 26.12 12.61 24.30
C PHE A 235 24.63 12.56 23.94
N VAL A 236 23.80 12.13 24.89
CA VAL A 236 22.33 12.09 24.74
C VAL A 236 21.69 12.95 25.82
N ILE A 237 20.82 13.87 25.42
CA ILE A 237 20.02 14.69 26.31
C ILE A 237 18.77 13.91 26.71
N ALA A 238 18.56 13.73 28.02
CA ALA A 238 17.47 12.95 28.60
C ALA A 238 17.12 13.44 30.01
N PHE A 239 16.09 12.87 30.63
CA PHE A 239 15.80 13.06 32.06
C PHE A 239 16.18 11.81 32.86
N PRO A 240 16.50 11.92 34.17
CA PRO A 240 16.97 10.80 34.97
C PRO A 240 15.84 9.87 35.43
N ILE A 241 14.61 10.07 34.94
CA ILE A 241 13.43 9.27 35.27
C ILE A 241 12.66 8.97 34.00
N GLU A 242 12.29 7.71 33.81
CA GLU A 242 11.54 7.25 32.65
C GLU A 242 10.36 6.39 33.06
N ALA A 243 9.20 6.61 32.42
CA ALA A 243 8.03 5.76 32.51
C ALA A 243 7.93 4.77 31.36
N THR A 244 7.60 3.52 31.70
CA THR A 244 7.13 2.53 30.73
C THR A 244 5.79 2.96 30.12
N PRO A 245 5.41 2.45 28.94
CA PRO A 245 4.02 2.50 28.50
C PRO A 245 3.07 1.92 29.56
N LEU A 246 1.84 2.42 29.55
CA LEU A 246 0.74 1.93 30.37
C LEU A 246 0.23 0.60 29.78
N ASP A 247 0.28 -0.47 30.57
CA ASP A 247 -0.11 -1.83 30.18
C ASP A 247 -1.47 -2.19 30.78
N SER A 248 -2.49 -2.37 29.92
CA SER A 248 -3.85 -2.75 30.29
C SER A 248 -4.66 -3.22 29.06
N LEU A 249 -5.90 -3.66 29.28
CA LEU A 249 -6.83 -4.06 28.22
C LEU A 249 -7.49 -2.83 27.58
N ARG A 250 -7.27 -2.65 26.27
CA ARG A 250 -7.84 -1.53 25.50
C ARG A 250 -9.35 -1.66 25.22
N ALA A 251 -9.91 -2.85 25.38
CA ALA A 251 -11.32 -3.13 25.17
C ALA A 251 -11.87 -3.92 26.36
N LEU A 252 -12.92 -3.38 27.00
CA LEU A 252 -13.60 -4.01 28.13
C LEU A 252 -15.11 -4.02 27.85
N ALA A 253 -15.77 -5.13 28.16
CA ALA A 253 -17.22 -5.17 28.10
C ALA A 253 -17.85 -4.39 29.28
N PRO A 254 -19.10 -3.94 29.18
CA PRO A 254 -19.81 -3.36 30.31
C PRO A 254 -19.79 -4.27 31.54
N GLY A 255 -19.45 -3.71 32.70
CA GLY A 255 -19.28 -4.43 33.97
C GLY A 255 -17.89 -5.03 34.19
N GLU A 256 -16.97 -4.95 33.22
CA GLU A 256 -15.61 -5.46 33.35
C GLU A 256 -14.62 -4.40 33.85
N ALA A 257 -13.60 -4.88 34.54
CA ALA A 257 -12.47 -4.11 35.00
C ALA A 257 -11.14 -4.79 34.63
N ALA A 258 -10.07 -4.00 34.55
CA ALA A 258 -8.72 -4.47 34.28
C ALA A 258 -7.69 -3.76 35.16
N HIS A 259 -6.59 -4.45 35.41
CA HIS A 259 -5.35 -3.92 35.93
C HIS A 259 -4.73 -2.98 34.91
N LEU A 260 -4.17 -1.87 35.38
CA LEU A 260 -3.41 -0.89 34.61
C LEU A 260 -2.04 -0.75 35.26
N ARG A 261 -1.00 -1.24 34.58
CA ARG A 261 0.35 -1.37 35.13
C ARG A 261 1.32 -0.44 34.42
N PHE A 262 2.26 0.12 35.17
CA PHE A 262 3.40 0.87 34.63
C PHE A 262 4.55 0.85 35.63
N ALA A 263 5.71 1.31 35.20
CA ALA A 263 6.87 1.44 36.06
C ALA A 263 7.62 2.74 35.79
N LEU A 264 8.26 3.26 36.84
CA LEU A 264 9.22 4.36 36.76
C LEU A 264 10.62 3.82 37.03
N THR A 265 11.59 4.19 36.19
CA THR A 265 12.99 3.77 36.33
C THR A 265 13.89 4.99 36.45
N ASN A 266 14.72 5.00 37.49
CA ASN A 266 15.79 6.00 37.61
C ASN A 266 16.98 5.57 36.74
N THR A 267 17.24 6.31 35.67
CA THR A 267 18.33 6.03 34.72
C THR A 267 19.63 6.76 35.07
N GLY A 268 19.58 7.67 36.06
CA GLY A 268 20.73 8.38 36.58
C GLY A 268 21.54 7.62 37.62
N LYS A 269 22.66 8.22 38.05
CA LYS A 269 23.58 7.70 39.07
C LYS A 269 23.29 8.21 40.48
N LEU A 270 22.37 9.16 40.63
CA LEU A 270 21.97 9.72 41.93
C LEU A 270 20.55 9.28 42.32
N PRO A 271 20.29 9.05 43.61
CA PRO A 271 18.95 8.71 44.08
C PRO A 271 18.00 9.92 43.98
N LEU A 272 16.78 9.69 43.50
CA LEU A 272 15.74 10.72 43.37
C LEU A 272 14.64 10.51 44.41
N GLY A 273 13.96 11.56 44.84
CA GLY A 273 12.86 11.51 45.82
C GLY A 273 13.04 12.53 46.95
N ILE A 274 11.96 12.78 47.70
CA ILE A 274 11.96 13.77 48.79
C ILE A 274 12.80 13.34 50.01
N ALA A 275 12.96 12.04 50.22
CA ALA A 275 13.70 11.45 51.33
C ALA A 275 15.16 11.09 50.98
N THR A 276 15.63 11.43 49.77
CA THR A 276 17.03 11.24 49.37
C THR A 276 17.90 12.44 49.76
N GLU A 277 19.22 12.27 49.72
CA GLU A 277 20.18 13.34 50.07
C GLU A 277 19.99 14.61 49.21
N GLY A 278 19.64 14.44 47.92
CA GLY A 278 19.37 15.56 47.02
C GLY A 278 17.97 16.16 47.16
N ALA A 279 17.05 15.50 47.89
CA ALA A 279 15.64 15.87 48.05
C ALA A 279 14.94 16.26 46.75
N ARG A 280 15.36 15.67 45.62
CA ARG A 280 14.87 16.01 44.28
C ARG A 280 13.58 15.28 44.02
N ARG A 281 12.47 16.01 44.10
CA ARG A 281 11.12 15.43 44.09
C ARG A 281 10.86 14.72 42.77
N VAL A 282 10.21 13.55 42.86
CA VAL A 282 9.65 12.83 41.73
C VAL A 282 8.20 12.56 42.05
N ARG A 283 7.32 12.84 41.08
CA ARG A 283 5.89 12.63 41.20
C ARG A 283 5.36 12.06 39.91
N PHE A 284 4.34 11.22 40.02
CA PHE A 284 3.48 10.95 38.88
C PHE A 284 2.02 11.27 39.20
N THR A 285 1.26 11.57 38.16
CA THR A 285 -0.20 11.67 38.21
C THR A 285 -0.79 10.86 37.07
N LEU A 286 -1.69 9.93 37.39
CA LEU A 286 -2.47 9.16 36.43
C LEU A 286 -3.92 9.63 36.48
N ALA A 287 -4.36 10.38 35.46
CA ALA A 287 -5.69 10.99 35.42
C ALA A 287 -6.32 10.89 34.03
N ALA A 288 -7.64 11.06 33.94
CA ALA A 288 -8.32 11.16 32.67
C ALA A 288 -7.98 12.49 32.01
N HIS A 289 -7.37 12.42 30.82
CA HIS A 289 -7.24 13.60 29.96
C HIS A 289 -8.55 13.85 29.20
N HIS A 290 -9.20 12.77 28.77
CA HIS A 290 -10.48 12.81 28.07
C HIS A 290 -11.34 11.61 28.47
N SER A 291 -12.64 11.84 28.63
CA SER A 291 -13.60 10.76 28.88
C SER A 291 -14.95 11.12 28.27
N GLU A 292 -15.48 10.24 27.43
CA GLU A 292 -16.86 10.31 26.96
C GLU A 292 -17.86 9.68 27.94
N LEU A 293 -17.35 9.04 28.99
CA LEU A 293 -18.10 8.25 29.96
C LEU A 293 -18.34 9.00 31.27
N GLY A 294 -17.35 9.79 31.71
CA GLY A 294 -17.31 10.43 33.02
C GLY A 294 -17.33 9.44 34.18
N ASP A 295 -17.33 9.97 35.41
CA ASP A 295 -17.38 9.18 36.65
C ASP A 295 -18.66 8.35 36.82
N ALA A 296 -19.70 8.63 36.02
CA ALA A 296 -20.94 7.85 36.05
C ALA A 296 -20.75 6.43 35.51
N HIS A 297 -19.92 6.27 34.47
CA HIS A 297 -19.80 5.02 33.72
C HIS A 297 -18.37 4.43 33.69
N ALA A 298 -17.37 5.21 34.10
CA ALA A 298 -15.99 4.76 34.21
C ALA A 298 -15.47 4.93 35.64
N MET A 299 -14.51 4.08 36.02
CA MET A 299 -13.80 4.18 37.28
C MET A 299 -12.28 4.14 37.09
N LEU A 300 -11.58 4.75 38.05
CA LEU A 300 -10.17 4.55 38.32
C LEU A 300 -9.99 4.24 39.81
N LEU A 301 -9.31 3.15 40.13
CA LEU A 301 -8.87 2.82 41.48
C LEU A 301 -7.35 2.99 41.57
N ASP A 302 -6.90 3.60 42.66
CA ASP A 302 -5.47 3.74 42.98
C ASP A 302 -4.84 2.40 43.40
N GLY A 303 -3.53 2.43 43.71
CA GLY A 303 -2.79 1.25 44.18
C GLY A 303 -3.25 0.66 45.52
N ASP A 304 -4.05 1.40 46.31
CA ASP A 304 -4.69 0.92 47.53
C ASP A 304 -6.11 0.35 47.27
N GLY A 305 -6.56 0.35 46.01
CA GLY A 305 -7.90 -0.06 45.60
C GLY A 305 -8.98 0.97 45.91
N ARG A 306 -8.62 2.22 46.22
CA ARG A 306 -9.58 3.29 46.48
C ARG A 306 -9.96 3.98 45.17
N ARG A 307 -11.26 4.26 45.02
CA ARG A 307 -11.76 5.04 43.90
C ARG A 307 -11.27 6.49 43.99
N VAL A 308 -10.69 6.97 42.91
CA VAL A 308 -10.33 8.38 42.71
C VAL A 308 -11.22 9.00 41.63
N PRO A 309 -11.56 10.30 41.70
CA PRO A 309 -12.22 11.00 40.61
C PRO A 309 -11.38 10.94 39.34
N LEU A 310 -11.99 10.76 38.17
CA LEU A 310 -11.24 10.62 36.92
C LEU A 310 -10.42 11.87 36.57
N GLU A 311 -10.95 13.08 36.82
CA GLU A 311 -10.26 14.35 36.53
C GLU A 311 -9.08 14.60 37.47
N ASP A 312 -9.23 14.32 38.77
CA ASP A 312 -8.18 14.50 39.78
C ASP A 312 -7.11 13.40 39.67
N GLY A 313 -7.54 12.17 39.38
CA GLY A 313 -6.70 11.01 39.17
C GLY A 313 -5.98 10.50 40.42
N TRP A 314 -4.97 9.67 40.20
CA TRP A 314 -4.09 9.10 41.21
C TRP A 314 -2.72 9.77 41.15
N THR A 315 -2.39 10.56 42.18
CA THR A 315 -1.09 11.23 42.32
C THR A 315 -0.26 10.56 43.41
N VAL A 316 1.00 10.26 43.11
CA VAL A 316 1.97 9.74 44.08
C VAL A 316 3.26 10.53 43.98
N GLU A 317 3.76 10.94 45.14
CA GLU A 317 5.10 11.51 45.31
C GLU A 317 6.03 10.44 45.87
N LEU A 318 7.18 10.24 45.23
CA LEU A 318 8.11 9.19 45.61
C LEU A 318 9.03 9.66 46.75
N ASP A 319 9.12 8.84 47.80
CA ASP A 319 10.07 9.04 48.89
C ASP A 319 11.51 8.89 48.40
N ALA A 320 11.82 7.77 47.74
CA ALA A 320 13.13 7.50 47.17
C ALA A 320 13.05 6.48 46.02
N ILE A 321 13.86 6.66 44.98
CA ILE A 321 14.17 5.70 43.93
C ILE A 321 15.67 5.73 43.64
N GLU A 322 16.34 4.62 43.95
CA GLU A 322 17.79 4.46 43.85
C GLU A 322 18.27 4.41 42.39
N PRO A 323 19.55 4.70 42.13
CA PRO A 323 20.14 4.58 40.79
C PRO A 323 19.90 3.21 40.14
N GLY A 324 19.36 3.19 38.93
CA GLY A 324 19.01 1.96 38.20
C GLY A 324 17.81 1.19 38.76
N GLN A 325 17.15 1.69 39.81
CA GLN A 325 15.97 1.05 40.38
C GLN A 325 14.74 1.31 39.51
N THR A 326 13.91 0.28 39.35
CA THR A 326 12.58 0.37 38.76
C THR A 326 11.52 0.15 39.84
N GLN A 327 10.62 1.12 40.03
CA GLN A 327 9.45 0.98 40.89
C GLN A 327 8.20 0.74 40.06
N ARG A 328 7.43 -0.30 40.39
CA ARG A 328 6.22 -0.70 39.67
C ARG A 328 4.97 -0.21 40.39
N PHE A 329 4.00 0.22 39.60
CA PHE A 329 2.71 0.72 40.05
C PHE A 329 1.58 -0.02 39.35
N GLU A 330 0.49 -0.21 40.06
CA GLU A 330 -0.71 -0.86 39.54
C GLU A 330 -1.93 -0.07 40.00
N ALA A 331 -2.78 0.26 39.03
CA ALA A 331 -4.11 0.84 39.22
C ALA A 331 -5.15 -0.13 38.65
N CYS A 332 -6.43 0.20 38.82
CA CYS A 332 -7.52 -0.52 38.16
C CYS A 332 -8.43 0.44 37.41
N ILE A 333 -8.80 0.07 36.19
CA ILE A 333 -9.81 0.77 35.39
C ILE A 333 -11.00 -0.16 35.18
N GLY A 334 -12.21 0.39 35.06
CA GLY A 334 -13.39 -0.42 34.78
C GLY A 334 -14.57 0.40 34.29
N PHE A 335 -15.51 -0.29 33.67
CA PHE A 335 -16.75 0.30 33.13
C PHE A 335 -17.97 -0.33 33.78
N THR A 336 -18.98 0.47 34.10
CA THR A 336 -20.24 -0.01 34.68
C THR A 336 -21.05 -0.83 33.68
N ARG A 337 -21.99 -1.64 34.16
CA ARG A 337 -22.86 -2.47 33.30
C ARG A 337 -23.75 -1.68 32.34
N ASP A 338 -24.07 -0.44 32.70
CA ASP A 338 -24.86 0.48 31.88
C ASP A 338 -24.00 1.42 31.03
N ALA A 339 -22.67 1.24 31.03
CA ALA A 339 -21.75 2.07 30.26
C ALA A 339 -22.10 2.04 28.76
N PRO A 340 -22.22 3.20 28.09
CA PRO A 340 -22.56 3.27 26.69
C PRO A 340 -21.46 2.65 25.81
N LEU A 341 -21.87 1.75 24.91
CA LEU A 341 -20.96 1.04 24.02
C LEU A 341 -20.20 1.99 23.09
N TYR A 342 -18.95 1.61 22.84
CA TYR A 342 -17.95 2.24 21.98
C TYR A 342 -17.56 3.65 22.36
N ARG A 343 -17.79 4.03 23.61
CA ARG A 343 -17.26 5.26 24.21
C ARG A 343 -15.90 5.02 24.87
N SER A 344 -15.02 6.01 24.84
CA SER A 344 -13.63 5.87 25.30
C SER A 344 -13.32 6.62 26.61
N LEU A 345 -12.28 6.14 27.27
CA LEU A 345 -11.58 6.76 28.39
C LEU A 345 -10.09 6.84 28.03
N THR A 346 -9.55 8.05 27.97
CA THR A 346 -8.13 8.32 27.72
C THR A 346 -7.47 8.79 29.01
N LEU A 347 -6.54 7.99 29.52
CA LEU A 347 -5.74 8.28 30.71
C LEU A 347 -4.36 8.78 30.29
N TRP A 348 -3.87 9.80 31.01
CA TRP A 348 -2.50 10.28 30.91
C TRP A 348 -1.76 10.00 32.21
N LEU A 349 -0.58 9.38 32.08
CA LEU A 349 0.44 9.35 33.11
C LEU A 349 1.39 10.52 32.87
N THR A 350 1.35 11.49 33.77
CA THR A 350 2.29 12.63 33.80
C THR A 350 3.40 12.31 34.78
N VAL A 351 4.65 12.31 34.33
CA VAL A 351 5.83 12.19 35.20
C VAL A 351 6.45 13.57 35.38
N GLU A 352 6.67 13.93 36.63
CA GLU A 352 7.26 15.20 37.02
C GLU A 352 8.52 14.97 37.87
N VAL A 353 9.54 15.80 37.64
CA VAL A 353 10.76 15.81 38.43
C VAL A 353 11.14 17.24 38.82
N GLY A 354 11.79 17.38 39.97
CA GLY A 354 12.33 18.65 40.44
C GLY A 354 13.36 19.25 39.47
N TYR A 355 13.37 20.58 39.33
CA TYR A 355 14.46 21.28 38.64
C TYR A 355 15.81 21.04 39.34
N LEU A 356 16.91 21.04 38.58
CA LEU A 356 18.26 20.89 39.14
C LEU A 356 18.59 21.99 40.17
N GLU A 357 18.30 23.25 39.87
CA GLU A 357 18.62 24.37 40.77
C GLU A 357 17.57 24.56 41.88
N ARG A 358 16.36 24.00 41.68
CA ARG A 358 15.23 24.08 42.61
C ARG A 358 14.59 22.69 42.75
N PRO A 359 15.22 21.75 43.48
CA PRO A 359 14.78 20.34 43.54
C PRO A 359 13.35 20.15 44.07
N ALA A 360 12.80 21.15 44.76
CA ALA A 360 11.44 21.15 45.28
C ALA A 360 10.36 21.59 44.26
N GLU A 361 10.75 22.25 43.16
CA GLU A 361 9.82 22.75 42.13
C GLU A 361 9.72 21.73 41.00
N LEU A 362 8.53 21.14 40.84
CA LEU A 362 8.28 20.08 39.85
C LEU A 362 8.07 20.66 38.44
N ARG A 363 8.52 19.91 37.43
CA ARG A 363 8.17 20.13 36.03
C ARG A 363 7.75 18.80 35.36
N PRO A 364 6.78 18.81 34.44
CA PRO A 364 6.49 17.65 33.62
C PRO A 364 7.67 17.38 32.69
N VAL A 365 8.09 16.13 32.64
CA VAL A 365 9.22 15.68 31.81
C VAL A 365 8.83 14.57 30.84
N GLN A 366 7.72 13.88 31.11
CA GLN A 366 7.21 12.83 30.25
C GLN A 366 5.69 12.69 30.42
N PHE A 367 5.01 12.39 29.31
CA PHE A 367 3.62 11.96 29.31
C PHE A 367 3.53 10.57 28.64
N ARG A 368 2.71 9.68 29.20
CA ARG A 368 2.26 8.45 28.54
C ARG A 368 0.75 8.44 28.46
N ALA A 369 0.18 7.94 27.37
CA ALA A 369 -1.26 7.83 27.21
C ALA A 369 -1.70 6.38 27.08
N PHE A 370 -2.91 6.13 27.54
CA PHE A 370 -3.62 4.89 27.37
C PHE A 370 -5.08 5.18 27.09
N GLU A 371 -5.65 4.49 26.12
CA GLU A 371 -7.06 4.58 25.80
C GLU A 371 -7.69 3.19 25.94
N ALA A 372 -8.79 3.14 26.69
CA ALA A 372 -9.69 2.00 26.75
C ALA A 372 -11.08 2.38 26.25
N ARG A 373 -11.77 1.41 25.65
CA ARG A 373 -13.10 1.58 25.08
C ARG A 373 -14.07 0.52 25.61
N VAL A 374 -15.32 0.92 25.77
CA VAL A 374 -16.42 0.00 26.11
C VAL A 374 -16.78 -0.82 24.87
N ALA A 375 -16.34 -2.07 24.79
CA ALA A 375 -16.61 -2.94 23.64
C ALA A 375 -17.86 -3.81 23.85
N SER A 376 -18.51 -4.21 22.75
CA SER A 376 -19.64 -5.14 22.83
C SER A 376 -19.17 -6.58 22.73
N ARG A 377 -19.60 -7.43 23.67
CA ARG A 377 -19.55 -8.88 23.46
C ARG A 377 -20.49 -9.23 22.32
N TYR A 378 -20.03 -10.09 21.40
CA TYR A 378 -20.90 -10.59 20.34
C TYR A 378 -22.11 -11.29 20.96
N ARG A 379 -23.29 -10.95 20.45
CA ARG A 379 -24.54 -11.64 20.74
C ARG A 379 -25.18 -11.96 19.41
N ARG A 380 -25.57 -13.21 19.23
CA ARG A 380 -26.22 -13.65 18.02
C ARG A 380 -27.54 -12.90 17.82
N ASP A 381 -27.69 -12.30 16.64
CA ASP A 381 -28.94 -11.76 16.14
C ASP A 381 -29.30 -12.50 14.85
N PRO A 382 -30.28 -13.44 14.88
CA PRO A 382 -30.69 -14.21 13.70
C PRO A 382 -31.21 -13.36 12.54
N ALA A 383 -31.50 -12.07 12.77
CA ALA A 383 -31.95 -11.16 11.73
C ALA A 383 -30.79 -10.34 11.12
N ALA A 384 -29.54 -10.53 11.55
CA ALA A 384 -28.40 -9.79 11.03
C ALA A 384 -28.01 -10.26 9.62
N ASP A 385 -27.89 -9.31 8.69
CA ASP A 385 -27.49 -9.56 7.29
C ASP A 385 -26.01 -9.27 7.05
N VAL A 386 -25.36 -8.58 8.00
CA VAL A 386 -23.98 -8.11 7.91
C VAL A 386 -23.27 -8.26 9.25
N LEU A 387 -22.11 -8.92 9.24
CA LEU A 387 -21.17 -8.93 10.36
C LEU A 387 -20.12 -7.84 10.16
N VAL A 388 -20.06 -6.85 11.04
CA VAL A 388 -19.02 -5.81 11.02
C VAL A 388 -17.94 -6.14 12.05
N VAL A 389 -16.72 -6.35 11.58
CA VAL A 389 -15.54 -6.69 12.37
C VAL A 389 -14.78 -5.40 12.69
N VAL A 390 -14.64 -5.12 13.98
CA VAL A 390 -14.18 -3.84 14.55
C VAL A 390 -13.08 -4.07 15.58
N ASN A 391 -12.51 -3.00 16.15
CA ASN A 391 -11.54 -3.09 17.24
C ASN A 391 -11.57 -1.83 18.12
N HIS A 392 -10.64 -1.74 19.08
CA HIS A 392 -10.58 -0.63 20.04
C HIS A 392 -10.38 0.76 19.44
N ARG A 393 -9.94 0.87 18.17
CA ARG A 393 -9.84 2.15 17.44
C ARG A 393 -11.15 2.55 16.76
N THR A 394 -12.11 1.66 16.63
CA THR A 394 -13.42 1.97 16.03
C THR A 394 -14.25 2.84 16.97
N THR A 395 -14.73 3.98 16.47
CA THR A 395 -15.46 4.96 17.29
C THR A 395 -16.96 4.72 17.33
N ARG A 396 -17.65 5.33 18.32
CA ARG A 396 -19.12 5.27 18.37
C ARG A 396 -19.76 5.94 17.17
N ASP A 397 -19.28 7.11 16.78
CA ASP A 397 -19.84 7.87 15.65
C ASP A 397 -19.65 7.13 14.32
N GLU A 398 -18.51 6.45 14.16
CA GLU A 398 -18.22 5.54 13.04
C GLU A 398 -19.22 4.37 12.99
N LEU A 399 -19.51 3.72 14.13
CA LEU A 399 -20.49 2.63 14.18
C LEU A 399 -21.92 3.09 13.94
N ASP A 400 -22.30 4.25 14.44
CA ASP A 400 -23.62 4.83 14.19
C ASP A 400 -23.76 5.20 12.70
N ALA A 401 -22.68 5.64 12.05
CA ALA A 401 -22.64 5.86 10.60
C ALA A 401 -22.78 4.56 9.80
N TRP A 402 -22.07 3.49 10.18
CA TRP A 402 -22.21 2.16 9.57
C TRP A 402 -23.62 1.60 9.73
N ARG A 403 -24.17 1.70 10.94
CA ARG A 403 -25.55 1.28 11.22
C ARG A 403 -26.54 2.04 10.34
N SER A 404 -26.41 3.36 10.26
CA SER A 404 -27.28 4.21 9.45
C SER A 404 -27.20 3.85 7.97
N LEU A 405 -25.98 3.67 7.43
CA LEU A 405 -25.78 3.26 6.04
C LEU A 405 -26.45 1.90 5.76
N LEU A 406 -26.23 0.91 6.63
CA LEU A 406 -26.79 -0.43 6.45
C LEU A 406 -28.32 -0.42 6.57
N GLU A 407 -28.88 0.31 7.54
CA GLU A 407 -30.33 0.50 7.68
C GLU A 407 -30.95 1.22 6.47
N GLU A 408 -30.26 2.21 5.89
CA GLU A 408 -30.68 2.86 4.65
C GLU A 408 -30.75 1.88 3.47
N LEU A 409 -29.85 0.89 3.44
CA LEU A 409 -29.86 -0.21 2.48
C LEU A 409 -30.80 -1.36 2.88
N GLY A 410 -31.54 -1.24 3.99
CA GLY A 410 -32.46 -2.26 4.49
C GLY A 410 -31.79 -3.48 5.10
N LEU A 411 -30.53 -3.34 5.53
CA LEU A 411 -29.69 -4.41 6.11
C LEU A 411 -29.55 -4.23 7.62
N LYS A 412 -29.46 -5.34 8.35
CA LYS A 412 -29.16 -5.34 9.78
C LYS A 412 -27.74 -5.74 10.09
N MET A 413 -27.16 -5.05 11.08
CA MET A 413 -25.76 -5.18 11.45
C MET A 413 -25.59 -5.94 12.78
N ALA A 414 -24.68 -6.90 12.81
CA ALA A 414 -24.06 -7.44 14.02
C ALA A 414 -22.60 -6.97 14.11
N ILE A 415 -22.02 -6.95 15.33
CA ILE A 415 -20.66 -6.44 15.55
C ILE A 415 -19.79 -7.51 16.22
N TRP A 416 -18.59 -7.72 15.68
CA TRP A 416 -17.54 -8.54 16.27
C TRP A 416 -16.30 -7.68 16.59
N ASP A 417 -15.92 -7.58 17.86
CA ASP A 417 -14.78 -6.77 18.29
C ASP A 417 -13.52 -7.63 18.48
N LEU A 418 -12.53 -7.44 17.61
CA LEU A 418 -11.26 -8.18 17.64
C LEU A 418 -10.44 -7.90 18.92
N SER A 419 -10.51 -6.67 19.45
CA SER A 419 -9.76 -6.30 20.66
C SER A 419 -10.37 -6.93 21.90
N LEU A 420 -11.69 -7.07 21.94
CA LEU A 420 -12.36 -7.76 23.01
C LEU A 420 -12.23 -9.28 22.86
N GLN A 421 -12.36 -9.86 21.67
CA GLN A 421 -12.40 -11.31 21.49
C GLN A 421 -11.01 -11.96 21.33
N GLY A 422 -9.97 -11.17 21.00
CA GLY A 422 -8.60 -11.65 20.81
C GLY A 422 -8.34 -12.28 19.42
N GLY A 423 -9.33 -12.27 18.53
CA GLY A 423 -9.25 -12.84 17.20
C GLY A 423 -10.65 -13.12 16.63
N ILE A 424 -10.69 -13.89 15.56
CA ILE A 424 -11.92 -14.45 15.00
C ILE A 424 -11.62 -15.84 14.45
N ASP A 425 -12.42 -16.81 14.89
CA ASP A 425 -12.50 -18.13 14.27
C ASP A 425 -13.95 -18.33 13.85
N LEU A 426 -14.17 -18.41 12.54
CA LEU A 426 -15.52 -18.47 11.99
C LEU A 426 -16.11 -19.88 12.07
N GLU A 427 -15.26 -20.91 12.21
CA GLU A 427 -15.65 -22.33 12.35
C GLU A 427 -15.91 -22.72 13.81
N GLU A 428 -15.32 -22.01 14.77
CA GLU A 428 -15.48 -22.31 16.19
C GLU A 428 -16.96 -22.13 16.61
N PRO A 429 -17.59 -23.16 17.23
CA PRO A 429 -18.94 -23.03 17.74
C PRO A 429 -19.00 -21.96 18.84
N LEU A 430 -19.97 -21.05 18.71
CA LEU A 430 -20.28 -20.10 19.77
C LEU A 430 -20.94 -20.81 20.96
N SER A 431 -21.22 -20.07 22.03
CA SER A 431 -21.81 -20.63 23.26
C SER A 431 -23.18 -21.30 23.07
N ASP A 432 -23.88 -21.00 21.98
CA ASP A 432 -25.15 -21.62 21.58
C ASP A 432 -24.99 -22.82 20.63
N GLY A 433 -23.77 -23.17 20.23
CA GLY A 433 -23.41 -24.35 19.46
C GLY A 433 -23.35 -24.16 17.94
N GLU A 434 -23.75 -23.00 17.40
CA GLU A 434 -23.60 -22.65 15.99
C GLU A 434 -22.35 -21.79 15.77
N SER A 435 -21.71 -21.93 14.61
CA SER A 435 -20.53 -21.13 14.23
C SER A 435 -20.92 -19.80 13.55
N LEU A 436 -19.97 -18.88 13.41
CA LEU A 436 -20.22 -17.66 12.61
C LEU A 436 -20.40 -17.99 11.12
N LEU A 437 -19.74 -19.03 10.61
CA LEU A 437 -19.96 -19.52 9.24
C LEU A 437 -21.40 -19.98 9.02
N ASP A 438 -21.95 -20.75 9.95
CA ASP A 438 -23.34 -21.23 9.84
C ASP A 438 -24.32 -20.04 9.90
N HIS A 439 -24.05 -19.08 10.78
CA HIS A 439 -24.94 -17.94 10.99
C HIS A 439 -24.95 -16.97 9.79
N PHE A 440 -23.79 -16.66 9.22
CA PHE A 440 -23.64 -15.68 8.16
C PHE A 440 -23.49 -16.29 6.76
N GLY A 441 -23.70 -17.61 6.59
CA GLY A 441 -23.65 -18.27 5.29
C GLY A 441 -24.58 -17.60 4.27
N GLY A 442 -24.03 -17.10 3.17
CA GLY A 442 -24.76 -16.31 2.16
C GLY A 442 -25.01 -14.83 2.51
N ALA A 443 -24.47 -14.34 3.62
CA ALA A 443 -24.56 -12.94 4.07
C ALA A 443 -23.25 -12.17 3.78
N SER A 444 -23.07 -10.98 4.36
CA SER A 444 -21.84 -10.19 4.17
C SER A 444 -21.03 -10.03 5.46
N MET A 445 -19.71 -9.95 5.34
CA MET A 445 -18.80 -9.57 6.42
C MET A 445 -18.00 -8.33 6.02
N ILE A 446 -18.03 -7.28 6.84
CA ILE A 446 -17.25 -6.05 6.63
C ILE A 446 -16.12 -6.02 7.66
N VAL A 447 -14.88 -5.95 7.21
CA VAL A 447 -13.69 -5.85 8.07
C VAL A 447 -13.15 -4.43 8.00
N LEU A 448 -13.27 -3.67 9.09
CA LEU A 448 -12.67 -2.35 9.21
C LEU A 448 -11.16 -2.54 9.43
N ASN A 449 -10.39 -2.30 8.38
CA ASN A 449 -8.99 -2.69 8.28
C ASN A 449 -8.01 -1.63 8.79
N ASN A 450 -8.27 -1.10 9.98
CA ASN A 450 -7.28 -0.32 10.74
C ASN A 450 -6.41 -1.24 11.62
N MET A 451 -5.39 -0.62 12.23
CA MET A 451 -4.43 -1.30 13.08
C MET A 451 -5.04 -1.70 14.42
N VAL A 452 -4.72 -2.91 14.85
CA VAL A 452 -5.05 -3.45 16.16
C VAL A 452 -3.75 -3.54 16.95
N GLU A 453 -3.65 -2.72 17.99
CA GLU A 453 -2.64 -2.86 19.02
C GLU A 453 -2.85 -4.10 19.87
N THR A 454 -1.79 -4.89 19.99
CA THR A 454 -1.71 -6.06 20.87
C THR A 454 -0.38 -6.04 21.61
N PRO A 455 -0.21 -6.81 22.71
CA PRO A 455 1.06 -6.82 23.42
C PRO A 455 2.23 -7.36 22.59
N ALA A 456 1.96 -8.17 21.56
CA ALA A 456 2.96 -8.65 20.59
C ALA A 456 3.20 -7.68 19.40
N GLY A 457 2.64 -6.48 19.46
CA GLY A 457 2.77 -5.42 18.47
C GLY A 457 1.49 -5.13 17.69
N GLU A 458 1.55 -4.15 16.79
CA GLU A 458 0.42 -3.77 15.95
C GLU A 458 0.30 -4.66 14.70
N LEU A 459 -0.94 -5.01 14.35
CA LEU A 459 -1.30 -5.67 13.09
C LEU A 459 -2.61 -5.11 12.53
N PRO A 460 -2.75 -4.98 11.19
CA PRO A 460 -4.03 -4.63 10.59
C PRO A 460 -5.06 -5.75 10.79
N ALA A 461 -6.34 -5.38 10.94
CA ALA A 461 -7.43 -6.32 11.23
C ALA A 461 -7.50 -7.50 10.23
N SER A 462 -7.31 -7.25 8.94
CA SER A 462 -7.27 -8.27 7.88
C SER A 462 -6.24 -9.37 8.13
N ARG A 463 -5.11 -9.07 8.77
CA ARG A 463 -4.09 -10.06 9.14
C ARG A 463 -4.43 -10.82 10.41
N ILE A 464 -5.23 -10.24 11.30
CA ILE A 464 -5.77 -10.94 12.47
C ILE A 464 -6.87 -11.92 12.06
N VAL A 465 -7.77 -11.52 11.15
CA VAL A 465 -8.74 -12.44 10.53
C VAL A 465 -7.97 -13.57 9.82
N GLY A 466 -7.02 -13.19 8.97
CA GLY A 466 -6.11 -14.13 8.31
C GLY A 466 -6.74 -14.83 7.10
N LYS A 467 -5.88 -15.26 6.19
CA LYS A 467 -6.27 -15.79 4.87
C LYS A 467 -7.18 -17.02 4.95
N VAL A 468 -6.91 -17.95 5.85
CA VAL A 468 -7.70 -19.19 6.00
C VAL A 468 -9.15 -18.87 6.34
N GLN A 469 -9.38 -17.97 7.31
CA GLN A 469 -10.73 -17.58 7.74
C GLN A 469 -11.47 -16.81 6.63
N VAL A 470 -10.77 -15.94 5.89
CA VAL A 470 -11.35 -15.22 4.75
C VAL A 470 -11.79 -16.18 3.63
N LEU A 471 -10.97 -17.19 3.32
CA LEU A 471 -11.32 -18.19 2.31
C LEU A 471 -12.46 -19.10 2.78
N ALA A 472 -12.47 -19.52 4.05
CA ALA A 472 -13.57 -20.28 4.63
C ALA A 472 -14.90 -19.51 4.58
N ALA A 473 -14.87 -18.21 4.90
CA ALA A 473 -16.02 -17.32 4.75
C ALA A 473 -16.53 -17.31 3.30
N ALA A 474 -15.64 -17.09 2.34
CA ALA A 474 -16.01 -17.03 0.93
C ALA A 474 -16.54 -18.38 0.40
N GLU A 475 -16.01 -19.52 0.87
CA GLU A 475 -16.54 -20.85 0.55
C GLU A 475 -17.95 -21.08 1.09
N ALA A 476 -18.25 -20.60 2.30
CA ALA A 476 -19.60 -20.62 2.87
C ALA A 476 -20.56 -19.62 2.21
N GLY A 477 -20.11 -18.93 1.15
CA GLY A 477 -20.91 -17.94 0.42
C GLY A 477 -20.98 -16.59 1.11
N ILE A 478 -20.11 -16.31 2.08
CA ILE A 478 -20.03 -15.02 2.76
C ILE A 478 -19.23 -14.05 1.89
N ASP A 479 -19.84 -12.94 1.50
CA ASP A 479 -19.16 -11.86 0.79
C ASP A 479 -18.35 -11.01 1.78
N VAL A 480 -17.03 -10.90 1.59
CA VAL A 480 -16.12 -10.18 2.49
C VAL A 480 -15.70 -8.85 1.87
N LEU A 481 -15.99 -7.75 2.57
CA LEU A 481 -15.52 -6.40 2.24
C LEU A 481 -14.50 -5.93 3.27
N PHE A 482 -13.30 -5.63 2.81
CA PHE A 482 -12.32 -4.90 3.60
C PHE A 482 -12.47 -3.40 3.34
N VAL A 483 -12.40 -2.60 4.40
CA VAL A 483 -12.46 -1.14 4.31
C VAL A 483 -11.22 -0.58 5.00
N GLY A 484 -10.31 0.01 4.24
CA GLY A 484 -9.00 0.46 4.73
C GLY A 484 -7.87 0.18 3.74
N GLU A 485 -6.62 0.33 4.17
CA GLU A 485 -5.44 0.19 3.33
C GLU A 485 -4.80 -1.21 3.43
N ASP A 486 -3.91 -1.57 2.50
CA ASP A 486 -2.97 -2.72 2.61
C ASP A 486 -3.57 -4.14 2.80
N VAL A 487 -4.77 -4.39 2.28
CA VAL A 487 -5.41 -5.73 2.33
C VAL A 487 -4.70 -6.75 1.44
N GLY A 488 -4.33 -6.34 0.23
CA GLY A 488 -3.66 -7.20 -0.75
C GLY A 488 -4.51 -8.39 -1.23
N ILE A 489 -5.69 -8.14 -1.82
CA ILE A 489 -6.61 -9.19 -2.33
C ILE A 489 -5.90 -10.25 -3.19
N GLY A 490 -4.98 -9.84 -4.06
CA GLY A 490 -4.27 -10.78 -4.93
C GLY A 490 -3.53 -11.86 -4.15
N HIS A 491 -2.92 -11.50 -3.03
CA HIS A 491 -2.25 -12.44 -2.14
C HIS A 491 -3.25 -13.38 -1.44
N LEU A 492 -4.43 -12.89 -1.05
CA LEU A 492 -5.50 -13.74 -0.49
C LEU A 492 -6.00 -14.78 -1.50
N LEU A 493 -6.04 -14.43 -2.78
CA LEU A 493 -6.47 -15.32 -3.86
C LEU A 493 -5.40 -16.32 -4.33
N THR A 494 -4.11 -16.05 -4.09
CA THR A 494 -3.03 -16.96 -4.49
C THR A 494 -3.13 -18.28 -3.71
N PRO A 495 -3.23 -19.45 -4.38
CA PRO A 495 -3.44 -20.72 -3.70
C PRO A 495 -2.12 -21.30 -3.16
N THR A 496 -1.74 -20.88 -1.95
CA THR A 496 -0.45 -21.17 -1.30
C THR A 496 -0.45 -22.39 -0.39
N HIS A 497 -1.61 -22.98 -0.10
CA HIS A 497 -1.71 -24.10 0.83
C HIS A 497 -0.83 -25.30 0.41
N ARG A 498 -0.31 -26.01 1.41
CA ARG A 498 0.63 -27.13 1.22
C ARG A 498 -0.09 -28.41 0.80
N ARG A 499 0.57 -29.12 -0.11
CA ARG A 499 0.23 -30.40 -0.74
C ARG A 499 -0.29 -31.49 0.24
N PRO A 500 -1.48 -32.09 0.03
CA PRO A 500 -1.74 -33.46 0.44
C PRO A 500 -0.96 -34.43 -0.46
N ASP A 501 -0.47 -35.54 0.09
CA ASP A 501 0.38 -36.49 -0.63
C ASP A 501 -0.42 -37.24 -1.72
N LEU A 502 -0.53 -36.63 -2.89
CA LEU A 502 -1.15 -37.23 -4.07
C LEU A 502 -0.33 -38.46 -4.48
N GLY A 503 -0.99 -39.63 -4.49
CA GLY A 503 -0.45 -40.91 -4.94
C GLY A 503 -0.10 -40.96 -6.44
N ASP A 504 -0.21 -42.14 -7.07
CA ASP A 504 0.31 -42.41 -8.42
C ASP A 504 -0.03 -41.33 -9.47
N GLU A 505 1.02 -40.80 -10.11
CA GLU A 505 0.98 -39.69 -11.05
C GLU A 505 0.15 -40.03 -12.31
N PRO A 506 -0.97 -39.34 -12.61
CA PRO A 506 -1.72 -39.63 -13.82
C PRO A 506 -0.90 -39.27 -15.07
N ALA A 507 -0.82 -40.23 -15.99
CA ALA A 507 -0.05 -40.11 -17.23
C ALA A 507 -0.78 -39.23 -18.27
N GLY A 508 -0.66 -37.91 -18.12
CA GLY A 508 -0.81 -36.94 -19.21
C GLY A 508 -2.11 -36.12 -19.27
N TRP A 509 -2.08 -35.16 -20.19
CA TRP A 509 -3.01 -34.04 -20.39
C TRP A 509 -4.52 -34.36 -20.35
N THR A 510 -4.92 -35.45 -20.99
CA THR A 510 -6.34 -35.80 -21.17
C THR A 510 -6.95 -36.37 -19.90
N ALA A 511 -6.15 -37.08 -19.10
CA ALA A 511 -6.59 -37.64 -17.82
C ALA A 511 -6.90 -36.51 -16.83
N LEU A 512 -5.97 -35.56 -16.68
CA LEU A 512 -6.13 -34.39 -15.82
C LEU A 512 -7.42 -33.62 -16.14
N THR A 513 -7.65 -33.25 -17.41
CA THR A 513 -8.86 -32.51 -17.78
C THR A 513 -10.17 -33.29 -17.64
N THR A 514 -10.11 -34.62 -17.64
CA THR A 514 -11.29 -35.49 -17.42
C THR A 514 -11.58 -35.66 -15.93
N GLU A 515 -10.55 -35.66 -15.10
CA GLU A 515 -10.63 -35.71 -13.64
C GLU A 515 -11.17 -34.41 -13.05
N LEU A 516 -10.69 -33.27 -13.55
CA LEU A 516 -11.20 -31.92 -13.24
C LEU A 516 -12.71 -31.78 -13.56
N ALA A 517 -13.24 -32.54 -14.51
CA ALA A 517 -14.66 -32.49 -14.87
C ALA A 517 -15.56 -33.35 -13.95
N ARG A 518 -15.00 -34.14 -13.03
CA ARG A 518 -15.73 -35.14 -12.23
C ARG A 518 -15.81 -34.83 -10.73
N SER A 519 -14.97 -33.93 -10.19
CA SER A 519 -14.95 -33.66 -8.75
C SER A 519 -15.69 -32.37 -8.39
N PRO A 520 -16.54 -32.35 -7.34
CA PRO A 520 -16.94 -31.11 -6.69
C PRO A 520 -15.71 -30.52 -5.99
N HIS A 521 -15.40 -29.26 -6.25
CA HIS A 521 -14.15 -28.64 -5.77
C HIS A 521 -14.42 -27.85 -4.49
N SER A 522 -13.98 -28.35 -3.34
CA SER A 522 -13.69 -27.50 -2.18
C SER A 522 -12.32 -26.84 -2.39
N MET A 523 -12.18 -25.54 -2.11
CA MET A 523 -10.86 -24.88 -2.16
C MET A 523 -9.92 -25.41 -1.06
N LEU A 524 -10.48 -25.92 0.03
CA LEU A 524 -9.73 -26.62 1.08
C LEU A 524 -9.19 -27.99 0.64
N GLU A 525 -9.68 -28.60 -0.45
CA GLU A 525 -9.12 -29.84 -1.03
C GLU A 525 -7.92 -29.61 -1.99
N GLN A 526 -7.51 -28.35 -2.18
CA GLN A 526 -6.14 -27.85 -2.44
C GLN A 526 -5.34 -28.23 -3.70
N VAL A 527 -5.53 -29.41 -4.33
CA VAL A 527 -4.93 -29.71 -5.66
C VAL A 527 -5.91 -30.49 -6.49
N VAL A 528 -6.31 -29.92 -7.63
CA VAL A 528 -7.32 -30.51 -8.50
C VAL A 528 -6.70 -31.52 -9.48
N GLY A 529 -5.39 -31.41 -9.72
CA GLY A 529 -4.59 -32.50 -10.29
C GLY A 529 -3.21 -32.05 -10.81
N ARG A 530 -2.37 -33.02 -11.17
CA ARG A 530 -0.99 -32.81 -11.60
C ARG A 530 -0.65 -33.70 -12.80
N ALA A 531 0.14 -33.19 -13.73
CA ALA A 531 0.61 -33.96 -14.88
C ALA A 531 2.09 -33.72 -15.16
N VAL A 532 2.81 -34.80 -15.46
CA VAL A 532 4.18 -34.73 -15.98
C VAL A 532 4.14 -34.41 -17.47
N ILE A 533 4.91 -33.41 -17.89
CA ILE A 533 4.96 -32.98 -19.28
C ILE A 533 6.19 -33.57 -19.98
N TYR A 534 5.96 -34.21 -21.12
CA TYR A 534 7.00 -34.76 -21.98
C TYR A 534 7.07 -34.00 -23.30
N ASP A 535 8.26 -33.90 -23.87
CA ASP A 535 8.50 -33.31 -25.18
C ASP A 535 9.51 -34.15 -25.99
N TRP A 536 9.32 -34.19 -27.31
CA TRP A 536 10.24 -34.85 -28.24
C TRP A 536 11.05 -33.78 -28.99
N ASP A 537 12.37 -33.80 -28.84
CA ASP A 537 13.27 -32.91 -29.55
C ASP A 537 14.01 -33.66 -30.67
N GLY A 538 13.75 -33.28 -31.92
CA GLY A 538 14.43 -33.79 -33.12
C GLY A 538 15.39 -32.79 -33.78
N LEU A 539 15.51 -31.56 -33.26
CA LEU A 539 16.28 -30.48 -33.89
C LEU A 539 17.46 -30.00 -33.02
N GLY A 540 17.77 -30.70 -31.93
CA GLY A 540 18.88 -30.39 -31.04
C GLY A 540 18.70 -29.09 -30.23
N ARG A 541 17.47 -28.62 -30.06
CA ARG A 541 17.16 -27.38 -29.31
C ARG A 541 17.09 -27.59 -27.80
N GLY A 542 17.02 -28.85 -27.34
CA GLY A 542 16.96 -29.23 -25.93
C GLY A 542 15.60 -28.98 -25.25
N PRO A 543 15.45 -29.40 -23.99
CA PRO A 543 14.34 -29.01 -23.13
C PRO A 543 14.48 -27.53 -22.74
N SER A 544 13.37 -26.82 -22.56
CA SER A 544 13.41 -25.44 -22.07
C SER A 544 12.18 -25.08 -21.25
N THR A 545 12.37 -24.20 -20.27
CA THR A 545 11.30 -23.63 -19.45
C THR A 545 10.22 -22.99 -20.32
N LYS A 546 10.61 -22.36 -21.44
CA LYS A 546 9.69 -21.75 -22.41
C LYS A 546 8.71 -22.78 -23.01
N LYS A 547 9.14 -24.02 -23.27
CA LYS A 547 8.26 -25.07 -23.78
C LYS A 547 7.28 -25.55 -22.72
N LEU A 548 7.73 -25.74 -21.48
CA LEU A 548 6.85 -26.09 -20.36
C LEU A 548 5.81 -24.98 -20.10
N LEU A 549 6.26 -23.72 -20.08
CA LEU A 549 5.39 -22.56 -19.94
C LEU A 549 4.36 -22.47 -21.07
N ALA A 550 4.73 -22.78 -22.31
CA ALA A 550 3.77 -22.82 -23.42
C ALA A 550 2.68 -23.89 -23.22
N GLN A 551 3.03 -25.05 -22.64
CA GLN A 551 2.07 -26.11 -22.30
C GLN A 551 1.18 -25.69 -21.12
N ALA A 552 1.75 -25.09 -20.07
CA ALA A 552 0.99 -24.54 -18.95
C ALA A 552 0.01 -23.44 -19.41
N LYS A 553 0.44 -22.57 -20.33
CA LYS A 553 -0.41 -21.55 -20.96
C LYS A 553 -1.59 -22.16 -21.72
N SER A 554 -1.31 -23.16 -22.55
CA SER A 554 -2.36 -23.91 -23.25
C SER A 554 -3.34 -24.58 -22.28
N LEU A 555 -2.90 -24.95 -21.07
CA LEU A 555 -3.75 -25.61 -20.07
C LEU A 555 -4.69 -24.60 -19.42
N ALA A 556 -4.12 -23.50 -18.94
CA ALA A 556 -4.85 -22.40 -18.35
C ALA A 556 -5.93 -21.88 -19.31
N GLU A 557 -5.57 -21.66 -20.60
CA GLU A 557 -6.52 -21.25 -21.63
C GLU A 557 -7.62 -22.31 -21.85
N GLY A 558 -7.26 -23.59 -21.92
CA GLY A 558 -8.21 -24.70 -22.09
C GLY A 558 -9.18 -24.88 -20.92
N LEU A 559 -8.71 -24.67 -19.68
CA LEU A 559 -9.53 -24.74 -18.47
C LEU A 559 -10.50 -23.56 -18.39
N ALA A 560 -10.00 -22.34 -18.59
CA ALA A 560 -10.83 -21.14 -18.66
C ALA A 560 -11.90 -21.25 -19.76
N ALA A 561 -11.59 -21.90 -20.88
CA ALA A 561 -12.54 -22.12 -21.96
C ALA A 561 -13.67 -23.10 -21.61
N ARG A 562 -13.37 -24.18 -20.88
CA ARG A 562 -14.36 -25.23 -20.56
C ARG A 562 -15.19 -24.91 -19.33
N HIS A 563 -14.60 -24.23 -18.37
CA HIS A 563 -15.18 -23.93 -17.05
C HIS A 563 -15.06 -22.43 -16.73
N PRO A 564 -15.78 -21.54 -17.45
CA PRO A 564 -15.66 -20.09 -17.27
C PRO A 564 -16.05 -19.60 -15.87
N GLN A 565 -16.84 -20.37 -15.13
CA GLN A 565 -17.27 -20.08 -13.76
C GLN A 565 -16.25 -20.49 -12.68
N LEU A 566 -15.28 -21.33 -13.04
CA LEU A 566 -14.24 -21.80 -12.12
C LEU A 566 -12.94 -21.03 -12.36
N ARG A 567 -12.27 -20.64 -11.28
CA ARG A 567 -10.93 -20.07 -11.35
C ARG A 567 -9.90 -21.13 -10.99
N PHE A 568 -8.87 -21.24 -11.82
CA PHE A 568 -7.76 -22.15 -11.58
C PHE A 568 -6.44 -21.38 -11.64
N ALA A 569 -5.53 -21.73 -10.74
CA ALA A 569 -4.12 -21.43 -10.88
C ALA A 569 -3.41 -22.61 -11.54
N VAL A 570 -2.55 -22.32 -12.51
CA VAL A 570 -1.70 -23.32 -13.15
C VAL A 570 -0.27 -23.09 -12.70
N VAL A 571 0.25 -24.01 -11.91
CA VAL A 571 1.61 -23.96 -11.36
C VAL A 571 2.52 -24.81 -12.22
N HIS A 572 3.67 -24.29 -12.64
CA HIS A 572 4.64 -25.04 -13.43
C HIS A 572 5.98 -25.16 -12.70
N ASP A 573 6.63 -26.31 -12.86
CA ASP A 573 7.96 -26.56 -12.31
C ASP A 573 8.83 -27.26 -13.35
N PHE A 574 9.96 -26.64 -13.67
CA PHE A 574 10.86 -27.11 -14.71
C PHE A 574 11.98 -27.96 -14.10
N ASP A 575 11.84 -29.28 -14.18
CA ASP A 575 12.83 -30.28 -13.81
C ASP A 575 13.06 -31.22 -14.99
N SER A 576 13.95 -30.82 -15.90
CA SER A 576 14.13 -31.55 -17.15
C SER A 576 15.01 -32.79 -16.99
N LYS A 577 14.50 -33.95 -17.42
CA LYS A 577 15.22 -35.25 -17.41
C LYS A 577 15.09 -35.95 -18.75
N LEU A 578 16.19 -36.48 -19.28
CA LEU A 578 16.14 -37.31 -20.49
C LEU A 578 15.53 -38.67 -20.13
N VAL A 579 14.45 -39.05 -20.81
CA VAL A 579 13.68 -40.27 -20.53
C VAL A 579 14.00 -41.36 -21.54
N ASP A 580 14.10 -41.00 -22.82
CA ASP A 580 14.36 -41.94 -23.91
C ASP A 580 15.12 -41.27 -25.04
N ARG A 581 15.85 -42.06 -25.83
CA ARG A 581 16.60 -41.61 -27.00
C ARG A 581 16.49 -42.64 -28.12
N THR A 582 15.87 -42.24 -29.23
CA THR A 582 15.71 -43.09 -30.41
C THR A 582 16.21 -42.35 -31.65
N LEU A 583 17.30 -42.86 -32.26
CA LEU A 583 17.96 -42.23 -33.43
C LEU A 583 18.33 -40.75 -33.15
N TRP A 584 17.77 -39.82 -33.95
CA TRP A 584 17.89 -38.37 -33.83
C TRP A 584 16.87 -37.71 -32.88
N PHE A 585 15.91 -38.46 -32.33
CA PHE A 585 14.89 -37.94 -31.41
C PHE A 585 15.24 -38.23 -29.95
N ARG A 586 15.12 -37.22 -29.10
CA ARG A 586 15.27 -37.32 -27.63
C ARG A 586 13.94 -37.02 -26.97
N LYS A 587 13.44 -37.93 -26.13
CA LYS A 587 12.26 -37.71 -25.29
C LYS A 587 12.71 -37.15 -23.95
N TRP A 588 12.30 -35.93 -23.66
CA TRP A 588 12.57 -35.26 -22.40
C TRP A 588 11.29 -35.26 -21.56
N ARG A 589 11.43 -35.56 -20.27
CA ARG A 589 10.53 -35.04 -19.23
C ARG A 589 10.93 -33.58 -19.06
N LEU A 590 10.02 -32.63 -19.25
CA LEU A 590 10.30 -31.21 -19.07
C LEU A 590 10.14 -30.78 -17.60
N GLY A 591 9.24 -31.45 -16.87
CA GLY A 591 8.82 -31.06 -15.53
C GLY A 591 7.38 -31.46 -15.29
N TYR A 592 6.68 -30.74 -14.42
CA TYR A 592 5.25 -30.95 -14.17
C TYR A 592 4.46 -29.65 -14.25
N VAL A 593 3.15 -29.83 -14.45
CA VAL A 593 2.14 -28.78 -14.32
C VAL A 593 1.10 -29.25 -13.32
N GLU A 594 0.70 -28.36 -12.43
CA GLU A 594 -0.27 -28.58 -11.37
C GLU A 594 -1.41 -27.58 -11.51
N VAL A 595 -2.63 -28.03 -11.28
CA VAL A 595 -3.84 -27.21 -11.32
C VAL A 595 -4.37 -27.10 -9.90
N ARG A 596 -4.45 -25.87 -9.39
CA ARG A 596 -5.03 -25.56 -8.08
C ARG A 596 -6.36 -24.82 -8.28
N ALA A 597 -7.34 -25.15 -7.46
CA ALA A 597 -8.58 -24.40 -7.40
C ALA A 597 -8.29 -23.03 -6.78
N MET A 598 -9.02 -22.03 -7.25
CA MET A 598 -9.09 -20.69 -6.65
C MET A 598 -10.55 -20.37 -6.37
N LEU A 599 -10.81 -19.24 -5.71
CA LEU A 599 -12.16 -18.75 -5.43
C LEU A 599 -13.03 -18.74 -6.70
N PRO A 600 -14.09 -19.57 -6.76
CA PRO A 600 -15.00 -19.59 -7.90
C PRO A 600 -15.68 -18.24 -8.08
N THR A 601 -16.11 -17.92 -9.31
CA THR A 601 -16.81 -16.64 -9.56
C THR A 601 -18.23 -16.60 -8.97
N ASP A 602 -18.75 -17.75 -8.56
CA ASP A 602 -20.08 -17.96 -7.98
C ASP A 602 -20.06 -18.26 -6.47
N ALA A 603 -18.87 -18.26 -5.83
CA ALA A 603 -18.72 -18.29 -4.38
C ALA A 603 -18.86 -16.88 -3.78
N GLY A 604 -18.64 -16.75 -2.45
CA GLY A 604 -18.55 -15.45 -1.79
C GLY A 604 -17.42 -14.60 -2.38
N ARG A 605 -17.63 -13.29 -2.47
CA ARG A 605 -16.73 -12.33 -3.10
C ARG A 605 -15.76 -11.73 -2.10
N LEU A 606 -14.61 -11.29 -2.60
CA LEU A 606 -13.67 -10.49 -1.83
C LEU A 606 -13.58 -9.09 -2.44
N LEU A 607 -13.83 -8.07 -1.63
CA LEU A 607 -13.77 -6.68 -2.02
C LEU A 607 -12.88 -5.89 -1.07
N SER A 608 -12.24 -4.83 -1.57
CA SER A 608 -11.46 -3.89 -0.77
C SER A 608 -11.83 -2.48 -1.22
N ALA A 609 -12.31 -1.67 -0.29
CA ALA A 609 -12.48 -0.24 -0.47
C ALA A 609 -11.29 0.48 0.18
N GLU A 610 -10.44 1.09 -0.65
CA GLU A 610 -9.25 1.80 -0.17
C GLU A 610 -9.65 3.13 0.48
N LEU A 611 -9.48 3.21 1.79
CA LEU A 611 -9.69 4.41 2.58
C LEU A 611 -8.51 4.58 3.54
N GLY A 612 -7.89 5.77 3.53
CA GLY A 612 -6.86 6.11 4.51
C GLY A 612 -7.40 6.10 5.93
N THR A 613 -6.51 5.90 6.91
CA THR A 613 -6.88 5.73 8.33
C THR A 613 -7.80 6.85 8.84
N ASP A 614 -7.51 8.12 8.53
CA ASP A 614 -8.36 9.25 8.96
C ASP A 614 -9.74 9.22 8.30
N ALA A 615 -9.82 8.80 7.03
CA ALA A 615 -11.06 8.73 6.29
C ALA A 615 -11.95 7.56 6.75
N LEU A 616 -11.35 6.45 7.19
CA LEU A 616 -12.07 5.32 7.78
C LEU A 616 -12.88 5.74 9.01
N HIS A 617 -12.32 6.67 9.81
CA HIS A 617 -12.94 7.16 11.03
C HIS A 617 -13.90 8.34 10.83
N ASP A 618 -14.03 8.88 9.61
CA ASP A 618 -14.96 9.99 9.32
C ASP A 618 -16.37 9.46 9.02
N PRO A 619 -17.38 9.75 9.87
CA PRO A 619 -18.76 9.34 9.65
C PRO A 619 -19.34 9.76 8.28
N LYS A 620 -18.86 10.86 7.70
CA LYS A 620 -19.30 11.33 6.37
C LYS A 620 -18.77 10.44 5.25
N VAL A 621 -17.55 9.96 5.37
CA VAL A 621 -16.94 9.03 4.41
C VAL A 621 -17.60 7.66 4.55
N VAL A 622 -17.86 7.21 5.78
CA VAL A 622 -18.63 5.96 6.01
C VAL A 622 -20.00 6.03 5.32
N ARG A 623 -20.71 7.16 5.40
CA ARG A 623 -22.03 7.33 4.74
C ARG A 623 -21.94 7.77 3.27
N SER A 624 -20.75 7.78 2.69
CA SER A 624 -20.60 8.17 1.29
C SER A 624 -21.18 7.12 0.35
N ASP A 625 -21.54 7.57 -0.85
CA ASP A 625 -21.96 6.70 -1.94
C ASP A 625 -20.87 5.67 -2.33
N GLU A 626 -19.57 6.00 -2.14
CA GLU A 626 -18.43 5.10 -2.31
C GLU A 626 -18.59 3.86 -1.43
N THR A 627 -18.80 4.08 -0.14
CA THR A 627 -18.97 3.01 0.85
C THR A 627 -20.28 2.25 0.60
N ALA A 628 -21.36 2.98 0.27
CA ALA A 628 -22.63 2.36 -0.10
C ALA A 628 -22.50 1.43 -1.33
N MET A 629 -21.75 1.85 -2.35
CA MET A 629 -21.44 1.04 -3.52
C MET A 629 -20.65 -0.22 -3.14
N ALA A 630 -19.62 -0.09 -2.30
CA ALA A 630 -18.82 -1.21 -1.84
C ALA A 630 -19.68 -2.26 -1.11
N VAL A 631 -20.57 -1.82 -0.20
CA VAL A 631 -21.53 -2.69 0.49
C VAL A 631 -22.54 -3.30 -0.49
N LEU A 632 -23.08 -2.53 -1.44
CA LEU A 632 -23.98 -3.08 -2.44
C LEU A 632 -23.30 -4.19 -3.23
N LEU A 633 -22.03 -4.05 -3.59
CA LEU A 633 -21.30 -5.06 -4.36
C LEU A 633 -21.12 -6.40 -3.60
N THR A 634 -21.13 -6.40 -2.26
CA THR A 634 -21.14 -7.60 -1.40
C THR A 634 -22.52 -8.27 -1.31
N ARG A 635 -23.54 -7.76 -2.00
CA ARG A 635 -24.86 -8.40 -2.02
C ARG A 635 -24.99 -9.32 -3.22
N SER A 636 -25.76 -10.38 -3.07
CA SER A 636 -26.13 -11.23 -4.19
C SER A 636 -26.93 -10.44 -5.22
N PHE A 637 -26.87 -10.85 -6.48
CA PHE A 637 -27.63 -10.18 -7.55
C PHE A 637 -29.15 -10.22 -7.30
N ARG A 638 -29.64 -11.26 -6.62
CA ARG A 638 -31.06 -11.40 -6.28
C ARG A 638 -31.49 -10.37 -5.23
N GLU A 639 -30.67 -10.13 -4.23
CA GLU A 639 -30.93 -9.10 -3.21
C GLU A 639 -30.87 -7.71 -3.83
N LYS A 640 -29.92 -7.45 -4.74
CA LYS A 640 -29.88 -6.19 -5.51
C LYS A 640 -31.17 -5.96 -6.29
N ILE A 641 -31.77 -6.99 -6.88
CA ILE A 641 -33.09 -6.89 -7.53
C ILE A 641 -34.18 -6.51 -6.52
N GLN A 642 -34.18 -7.10 -5.33
CA GLN A 642 -35.17 -6.78 -4.28
C GLN A 642 -35.01 -5.32 -3.79
N LEU A 643 -33.77 -4.89 -3.58
CA LEU A 643 -33.43 -3.50 -3.22
C LEU A 643 -33.84 -2.54 -4.34
N LEU A 644 -33.59 -2.92 -5.61
CA LEU A 644 -34.00 -2.14 -6.77
C LEU A 644 -35.52 -2.00 -6.82
N GLU A 645 -36.27 -3.08 -6.59
CA GLU A 645 -37.74 -3.05 -6.58
C GLU A 645 -38.27 -2.08 -5.52
N ALA A 646 -37.74 -2.15 -4.30
CA ALA A 646 -38.10 -1.26 -3.21
C ALA A 646 -37.77 0.20 -3.52
N ALA A 647 -36.57 0.47 -4.03
CA ALA A 647 -36.12 1.82 -4.38
C ALA A 647 -36.92 2.42 -5.55
N VAL A 648 -37.23 1.61 -6.57
CA VAL A 648 -38.05 2.03 -7.73
C VAL A 648 -39.49 2.32 -7.31
N ARG A 649 -40.07 1.52 -6.40
CA ARG A 649 -41.42 1.77 -5.85
C ARG A 649 -41.46 3.10 -5.12
N HIS A 650 -40.49 3.36 -4.24
CA HIS A 650 -40.41 4.62 -3.51
C HIS A 650 -40.22 5.83 -4.45
N ALA A 651 -39.34 5.72 -5.45
CA ALA A 651 -39.15 6.75 -6.46
C ALA A 651 -40.43 7.00 -7.31
N ALA A 652 -41.23 5.96 -7.56
CA ALA A 652 -42.49 6.09 -8.29
C ALA A 652 -43.58 6.76 -7.45
N GLU A 653 -43.61 6.50 -6.15
CA GLU A 653 -44.49 7.18 -5.18
C GLU A 653 -44.13 8.67 -5.10
N ASP A 654 -42.85 9.01 -4.93
CA ASP A 654 -42.35 10.39 -4.96
C ASP A 654 -42.68 11.11 -6.27
N ALA A 655 -42.57 10.43 -7.41
CA ALA A 655 -42.89 11.01 -8.71
C ALA A 655 -44.40 11.25 -8.92
N ALA A 656 -45.25 10.45 -8.24
CA ALA A 656 -46.70 10.65 -8.26
C ALA A 656 -47.13 11.80 -7.35
N ASP A 657 -46.42 12.01 -6.25
CA ASP A 657 -46.67 13.07 -5.28
C ASP A 657 -45.92 14.36 -5.65
N ALA A 658 -46.54 15.20 -6.49
CA ALA A 658 -45.98 16.47 -6.98
C ALA A 658 -45.56 17.50 -5.91
N ALA A 659 -45.78 17.21 -4.62
CA ALA A 659 -45.40 18.04 -3.47
C ALA A 659 -44.21 17.49 -2.67
N SER A 660 -43.68 16.31 -3.02
CA SER A 660 -42.54 15.67 -2.33
C SER A 660 -41.21 16.37 -2.68
N SER A 661 -40.49 16.87 -1.67
CA SER A 661 -39.14 17.40 -1.82
C SER A 661 -38.04 16.33 -1.71
N THR A 662 -38.39 15.06 -1.50
CA THR A 662 -37.45 13.93 -1.29
C THR A 662 -37.13 13.16 -2.57
N SER A 663 -37.67 13.56 -3.73
CA SER A 663 -37.54 12.83 -5.00
C SER A 663 -36.10 12.58 -5.47
N GLY A 664 -35.13 13.38 -5.00
CA GLY A 664 -33.71 13.23 -5.36
C GLY A 664 -33.03 12.02 -4.72
N ASP A 665 -33.35 11.74 -3.46
CA ASP A 665 -32.65 10.69 -2.68
C ASP A 665 -33.04 9.28 -3.17
N ALA A 666 -34.33 9.08 -3.48
CA ALA A 666 -34.80 7.82 -4.06
C ALA A 666 -34.18 7.55 -5.44
N ALA A 667 -34.05 8.58 -6.28
CA ALA A 667 -33.41 8.47 -7.60
C ALA A 667 -31.91 8.17 -7.50
N ALA A 668 -31.19 8.83 -6.58
CA ALA A 668 -29.78 8.56 -6.31
C ALA A 668 -29.57 7.10 -5.86
N ARG A 669 -30.43 6.58 -4.97
CA ARG A 669 -30.41 5.18 -4.52
C ARG A 669 -30.64 4.20 -5.67
N VAL A 670 -31.60 4.45 -6.56
CA VAL A 670 -31.79 3.65 -7.78
C VAL A 670 -30.52 3.69 -8.64
N GLY A 671 -29.88 4.85 -8.75
CA GLY A 671 -28.61 5.01 -9.46
C GLY A 671 -27.48 4.14 -8.90
N LEU A 672 -27.31 4.12 -7.58
CA LEU A 672 -26.29 3.30 -6.91
C LEU A 672 -26.53 1.80 -7.11
N ILE A 673 -27.77 1.34 -6.92
CA ILE A 673 -28.12 -0.08 -7.11
C ILE A 673 -27.90 -0.49 -8.57
N VAL A 674 -28.32 0.35 -9.52
CA VAL A 674 -28.08 0.14 -10.96
C VAL A 674 -26.58 0.05 -11.27
N ASP A 675 -25.76 0.96 -10.73
CA ASP A 675 -24.32 0.95 -10.97
C ASP A 675 -23.68 -0.34 -10.43
N ALA A 676 -24.09 -0.83 -9.25
CA ALA A 676 -23.64 -2.12 -8.70
C ALA A 676 -24.07 -3.31 -9.59
N MET A 677 -25.30 -3.29 -10.10
CA MET A 677 -25.81 -4.32 -11.02
C MET A 677 -25.09 -4.29 -12.38
N VAL A 678 -24.70 -3.10 -12.88
CA VAL A 678 -23.91 -2.97 -14.12
C VAL A 678 -22.58 -3.71 -13.98
N VAL A 679 -21.90 -3.57 -12.84
CA VAL A 679 -20.65 -4.27 -12.53
C VAL A 679 -20.87 -5.78 -12.55
N ASP A 680 -21.87 -6.29 -11.83
CA ASP A 680 -22.19 -7.72 -11.78
C ASP A 680 -22.47 -8.35 -13.14
N LEU A 681 -23.21 -7.64 -13.99
CA LEU A 681 -23.54 -8.09 -15.35
C LEU A 681 -22.33 -7.98 -16.28
N GLY A 682 -21.49 -6.96 -16.05
CA GLY A 682 -20.20 -6.80 -16.71
C GLY A 682 -19.28 -8.00 -16.47
N GLU A 683 -19.12 -8.40 -15.22
CA GLU A 683 -18.32 -9.58 -14.84
C GLU A 683 -18.84 -10.86 -15.48
N GLU A 684 -20.16 -11.07 -15.46
CA GLU A 684 -20.81 -12.24 -16.08
C GLU A 684 -20.54 -12.29 -17.60
N ILE A 685 -20.72 -11.16 -18.29
CA ILE A 685 -20.43 -11.06 -19.73
C ILE A 685 -18.94 -11.28 -20.00
N ARG A 686 -18.06 -10.66 -19.21
CA ARG A 686 -16.59 -10.76 -19.35
C ARG A 686 -16.15 -12.22 -19.21
N GLY A 687 -16.59 -12.91 -18.16
CA GLY A 687 -16.25 -14.32 -17.93
C GLY A 687 -16.71 -15.23 -19.07
N LEU A 688 -17.90 -14.96 -19.63
CA LEU A 688 -18.43 -15.75 -20.75
C LEU A 688 -17.62 -15.58 -22.04
N VAL A 689 -17.18 -14.34 -22.34
CA VAL A 689 -16.49 -14.00 -23.60
C VAL A 689 -14.96 -14.09 -23.52
N ALA A 690 -14.38 -14.23 -22.33
CA ALA A 690 -12.93 -14.32 -22.13
C ALA A 690 -12.26 -15.48 -22.90
N PRO A 691 -12.87 -16.67 -23.03
CA PRO A 691 -12.29 -17.75 -23.82
C PRO A 691 -12.18 -17.38 -25.30
N GLY A 692 -10.99 -17.62 -25.86
CA GLY A 692 -10.66 -17.26 -27.24
C GLY A 692 -11.61 -17.83 -28.30
N TRP A 693 -11.51 -17.28 -29.51
CA TRP A 693 -12.44 -17.44 -30.63
C TRP A 693 -12.81 -18.88 -31.07
N ARG A 694 -12.13 -19.92 -30.58
CA ARG A 694 -12.32 -21.34 -30.99
C ARG A 694 -13.23 -22.16 -30.06
N ALA A 695 -13.66 -21.63 -28.91
CA ALA A 695 -14.32 -22.41 -27.85
C ALA A 695 -15.87 -22.37 -27.88
N GLY A 696 -16.49 -22.52 -29.06
CA GLY A 696 -17.93 -22.39 -29.27
C GLY A 696 -18.82 -23.12 -28.23
N MET A 697 -19.99 -22.56 -27.94
CA MET A 697 -20.95 -23.04 -26.94
C MET A 697 -22.38 -22.97 -27.50
N SER A 698 -23.25 -23.92 -27.16
CA SER A 698 -24.64 -23.88 -27.60
C SER A 698 -25.40 -22.72 -26.95
N HIS A 699 -26.40 -22.19 -27.66
CA HIS A 699 -27.22 -21.07 -27.16
C HIS A 699 -27.92 -21.39 -25.83
N ALA A 700 -28.42 -22.62 -25.65
CA ALA A 700 -29.04 -23.06 -24.41
C ALA A 700 -28.04 -23.00 -23.23
N ARG A 701 -26.85 -23.57 -23.42
CA ARG A 701 -25.79 -23.56 -22.40
C ARG A 701 -25.30 -22.15 -22.11
N MET A 702 -25.23 -21.27 -23.10
CA MET A 702 -24.93 -19.86 -22.89
C MET A 702 -25.98 -19.16 -22.02
N LYS A 703 -27.27 -19.43 -22.28
CA LYS A 703 -28.36 -18.88 -21.47
C LYS A 703 -28.26 -19.36 -20.02
N ASP A 704 -27.92 -20.63 -19.81
CA ASP A 704 -27.73 -21.21 -18.47
C ASP A 704 -26.49 -20.63 -17.75
N GLN A 705 -25.49 -20.17 -18.50
CA GLN A 705 -24.30 -19.49 -17.96
C GLN A 705 -24.46 -17.98 -17.75
N MET A 706 -25.66 -17.42 -17.95
CA MET A 706 -25.95 -16.01 -17.67
C MET A 706 -27.12 -15.83 -16.67
N PRO A 707 -27.02 -16.41 -15.45
CA PRO A 707 -28.08 -16.36 -14.46
C PRO A 707 -28.45 -14.94 -14.02
N ARG A 708 -27.50 -14.00 -13.95
CA ARG A 708 -27.75 -12.61 -13.53
C ARG A 708 -28.54 -11.85 -14.59
N LEU A 709 -28.13 -11.91 -15.86
CA LEU A 709 -28.93 -11.34 -16.96
C LEU A 709 -30.31 -11.96 -17.08
N ARG A 710 -30.44 -13.26 -16.83
CA ARG A 710 -31.75 -13.93 -16.82
C ARG A 710 -32.61 -13.42 -15.67
N ALA A 711 -32.07 -13.34 -14.45
CA ALA A 711 -32.79 -12.80 -13.30
C ALA A 711 -33.24 -11.36 -13.55
N LEU A 712 -32.41 -10.54 -14.21
CA LEU A 712 -32.79 -9.21 -14.64
C LEU A 712 -33.93 -9.23 -15.66
N ALA A 713 -33.87 -10.12 -16.66
CA ALA A 713 -34.92 -10.23 -17.68
C ALA A 713 -36.26 -10.69 -17.13
N ASP A 714 -36.24 -11.48 -16.06
CA ASP A 714 -37.43 -12.00 -15.37
C ASP A 714 -38.01 -10.97 -14.37
N PHE A 715 -37.32 -9.86 -14.10
CA PHE A 715 -37.77 -8.79 -13.20
C PHE A 715 -39.06 -8.13 -13.68
N ARG A 716 -40.07 -8.05 -12.82
CA ARG A 716 -41.34 -7.37 -13.08
C ARG A 716 -41.66 -6.47 -11.89
N LEU A 717 -41.92 -5.20 -12.15
CA LEU A 717 -42.33 -4.28 -11.09
C LEU A 717 -43.78 -4.57 -10.69
N ALA A 718 -43.99 -5.12 -9.49
CA ALA A 718 -45.31 -5.51 -9.00
C ALA A 718 -45.91 -4.43 -8.07
N GLY A 719 -47.12 -3.97 -8.40
CA GLY A 719 -47.92 -3.05 -7.59
C GLY A 719 -47.39 -1.60 -7.54
N GLY A 720 -48.26 -0.66 -7.16
CA GLY A 720 -47.92 0.76 -6.99
C GLY A 720 -48.00 1.61 -8.27
N PRO A 721 -47.71 2.93 -8.17
CA PRO A 721 -47.61 3.82 -9.32
C PRO A 721 -46.45 3.41 -10.24
N ARG A 722 -46.62 3.59 -11.56
CA ARG A 722 -45.55 3.28 -12.52
C ARG A 722 -44.53 4.41 -12.59
N LEU A 723 -43.25 4.05 -12.54
CA LEU A 723 -42.16 5.01 -12.71
C LEU A 723 -42.07 5.52 -14.16
N PRO A 724 -42.23 6.83 -14.43
CA PRO A 724 -42.09 7.36 -15.78
C PRO A 724 -40.62 7.27 -16.26
N PRO A 725 -40.34 6.84 -17.50
CA PRO A 725 -38.97 6.73 -18.01
C PRO A 725 -38.20 8.06 -18.01
N GLY A 726 -38.89 9.19 -18.16
CA GLY A 726 -38.29 10.53 -18.17
C GLY A 726 -37.80 11.03 -16.81
N THR A 727 -38.18 10.38 -15.70
CA THR A 727 -37.66 10.70 -14.36
C THR A 727 -36.19 10.29 -14.23
N GLU A 728 -35.46 10.87 -13.28
CA GLU A 728 -34.06 10.51 -13.05
C GLU A 728 -33.88 9.02 -12.73
N ALA A 729 -34.69 8.46 -11.82
CA ALA A 729 -34.72 7.04 -11.53
C ALA A 729 -35.03 6.19 -12.78
N GLY A 730 -36.01 6.63 -13.61
CA GLY A 730 -36.35 5.96 -14.86
C GLY A 730 -35.19 5.94 -15.86
N GLN A 731 -34.44 7.05 -15.96
CA GLN A 731 -33.23 7.14 -16.78
C GLN A 731 -32.13 6.19 -16.31
N HIS A 732 -31.95 5.99 -15.00
CA HIS A 732 -30.98 5.00 -14.49
C HIS A 732 -31.30 3.58 -14.98
N LEU A 733 -32.56 3.16 -14.96
CA LEU A 733 -32.98 1.84 -15.46
C LEU A 733 -32.75 1.70 -16.98
N VAL A 734 -32.96 2.76 -17.76
CA VAL A 734 -32.67 2.75 -19.20
C VAL A 734 -31.16 2.72 -19.47
N ARG A 735 -30.35 3.44 -18.66
CA ARG A 735 -28.88 3.45 -18.74
C ARG A 735 -28.27 2.09 -18.42
N LEU A 736 -28.82 1.34 -17.45
CA LEU A 736 -28.43 -0.06 -17.16
C LEU A 736 -28.41 -0.89 -18.45
N VAL A 737 -29.54 -0.89 -19.17
CA VAL A 737 -29.69 -1.65 -20.43
C VAL A 737 -28.76 -1.13 -21.52
N ALA A 738 -28.60 0.20 -21.63
CA ALA A 738 -27.71 0.81 -22.61
C ALA A 738 -26.25 0.37 -22.40
N ARG A 739 -25.75 0.43 -21.17
CA ARG A 739 -24.37 0.07 -20.79
C ARG A 739 -24.11 -1.42 -21.03
N VAL A 740 -24.98 -2.29 -20.51
CA VAL A 740 -24.85 -3.76 -20.68
C VAL A 740 -24.85 -4.16 -22.16
N ARG A 741 -25.76 -3.59 -22.97
CA ARG A 741 -25.81 -3.87 -24.42
C ARG A 741 -24.58 -3.35 -25.16
N ARG A 742 -24.07 -2.18 -24.77
CA ARG A 742 -22.86 -1.60 -25.37
C ARG A 742 -21.64 -2.45 -25.03
N TYR A 743 -21.53 -2.92 -23.79
CA TYR A 743 -20.45 -3.80 -23.34
C TYR A 743 -20.43 -5.12 -24.10
N ALA A 744 -21.56 -5.82 -24.18
CA ALA A 744 -21.65 -7.06 -24.96
C ALA A 744 -21.31 -6.86 -26.45
N TYR A 745 -21.68 -5.70 -27.04
CA TYR A 745 -21.31 -5.35 -28.41
C TYR A 745 -19.81 -5.06 -28.58
N ALA A 746 -19.12 -4.53 -27.57
CA ALA A 746 -17.71 -4.18 -27.66
C ALA A 746 -16.82 -5.41 -27.93
N HIS A 747 -17.23 -6.59 -27.45
CA HIS A 747 -16.56 -7.85 -27.70
C HIS A 747 -16.83 -8.44 -29.10
N LEU A 748 -17.77 -7.88 -29.87
CA LEU A 748 -18.15 -8.36 -31.19
C LEU A 748 -17.17 -7.84 -32.25
N ARG A 749 -16.49 -8.75 -32.96
CA ARG A 749 -15.75 -8.35 -34.17
C ARG A 749 -16.73 -8.27 -35.34
N TRP A 750 -16.62 -7.23 -36.16
CA TRP A 750 -17.55 -6.98 -37.27
C TRP A 750 -17.72 -8.17 -38.23
N TRP A 751 -16.67 -8.98 -38.40
CA TRP A 751 -16.68 -10.18 -39.26
C TRP A 751 -17.26 -11.43 -38.60
N GLU A 752 -17.57 -11.40 -37.29
CA GLU A 752 -18.16 -12.52 -36.55
C GLU A 752 -19.69 -12.55 -36.61
N LEU A 753 -20.33 -11.45 -37.01
CA LEU A 753 -21.77 -11.33 -37.21
C LEU A 753 -22.41 -12.46 -38.05
N PRO A 754 -21.84 -12.93 -39.18
CA PRO A 754 -22.44 -14.04 -39.93
C PRO A 754 -22.31 -15.41 -39.24
N LEU A 755 -21.58 -15.54 -38.12
CA LEU A 755 -21.32 -16.80 -37.41
C LEU A 755 -22.12 -16.94 -36.09
N LEU A 756 -23.27 -16.26 -36.02
CA LEU A 756 -24.10 -16.06 -34.82
C LEU A 756 -24.43 -17.30 -33.95
N PRO A 757 -24.59 -18.54 -34.44
CA PRO A 757 -24.83 -19.68 -33.55
C PRO A 757 -23.55 -20.38 -33.06
N LEU A 758 -22.37 -20.02 -33.59
CA LEU A 758 -21.12 -20.75 -33.34
C LEU A 758 -20.17 -20.03 -32.38
N ARG A 759 -20.47 -18.79 -31.98
CA ARG A 759 -19.53 -17.91 -31.25
C ARG A 759 -20.16 -17.24 -30.03
N ARG A 760 -19.36 -17.11 -28.98
CA ARG A 760 -19.79 -16.57 -27.68
C ARG A 760 -20.10 -15.07 -27.73
N ALA A 761 -19.25 -14.23 -28.32
CA ALA A 761 -19.47 -12.78 -28.36
C ALA A 761 -20.74 -12.35 -29.14
N PRO A 762 -21.01 -12.85 -30.37
CA PRO A 762 -22.27 -12.56 -31.06
C PRO A 762 -23.51 -13.02 -30.30
N ALA A 763 -23.46 -14.21 -29.70
CA ALA A 763 -24.58 -14.75 -28.95
C ALA A 763 -24.79 -14.02 -27.61
N ALA A 764 -23.73 -13.60 -26.91
CA ALA A 764 -23.80 -12.79 -25.70
C ALA A 764 -24.41 -11.42 -25.99
N TRP A 765 -24.03 -10.79 -27.10
CA TRP A 765 -24.66 -9.56 -27.57
C TRP A 765 -26.15 -9.73 -27.87
N TRP A 766 -26.54 -10.82 -28.52
CA TRP A 766 -27.94 -11.11 -28.82
C TRP A 766 -28.76 -11.35 -27.55
N LEU A 767 -28.23 -12.13 -26.60
CA LEU A 767 -28.83 -12.37 -25.30
C LEU A 767 -28.99 -11.08 -24.50
N ALA A 768 -27.93 -10.28 -24.36
CA ALA A 768 -27.99 -8.98 -23.67
C ALA A 768 -29.02 -8.03 -24.30
N ARG A 769 -29.18 -8.06 -25.63
CA ARG A 769 -30.22 -7.31 -26.33
C ARG A 769 -31.63 -7.83 -26.03
N SER A 770 -31.85 -9.15 -26.04
CA SER A 770 -33.15 -9.75 -25.75
C SER A 770 -33.55 -9.49 -24.30
N PHE A 771 -32.67 -9.82 -23.36
CA PHE A 771 -32.91 -9.63 -21.93
C PHE A 771 -33.11 -8.16 -21.56
N GLY A 772 -32.34 -7.25 -22.17
CA GLY A 772 -32.56 -5.82 -21.99
C GLY A 772 -33.92 -5.33 -22.48
N ARG A 773 -34.49 -5.93 -23.53
CA ARG A 773 -35.86 -5.62 -23.97
C ARG A 773 -36.87 -6.15 -22.94
N ASP A 774 -36.72 -7.40 -22.54
CA ASP A 774 -37.65 -8.08 -21.64
C ASP A 774 -37.67 -7.40 -20.25
N PHE A 775 -36.53 -6.88 -19.78
CA PHE A 775 -36.43 -6.03 -18.59
C PHE A 775 -37.20 -4.70 -18.74
N LEU A 776 -37.00 -3.95 -19.84
CA LEU A 776 -37.72 -2.69 -20.05
C LEU A 776 -39.23 -2.91 -20.18
N GLU A 777 -39.66 -4.03 -20.78
CA GLU A 777 -41.06 -4.44 -20.80
C GLU A 777 -41.55 -4.74 -19.38
N GLY A 778 -40.76 -5.44 -18.57
CA GLY A 778 -41.10 -5.74 -17.18
C GLY A 778 -41.19 -4.53 -16.24
N VAL A 779 -40.50 -3.44 -16.55
CA VAL A 779 -40.49 -2.20 -15.75
C VAL A 779 -41.53 -1.19 -16.23
N PHE A 780 -41.60 -0.95 -17.54
CA PHE A 780 -42.34 0.20 -18.10
C PHE A 780 -43.61 -0.19 -18.85
N ALA A 781 -43.79 -1.45 -19.26
CA ALA A 781 -45.00 -1.85 -19.97
C ALA A 781 -46.21 -1.94 -19.03
N GLY A 782 -47.40 -1.92 -19.63
CA GLY A 782 -48.67 -2.13 -18.96
C GLY A 782 -49.77 -2.37 -19.97
N ASP A 783 -50.88 -2.95 -19.53
CA ASP A 783 -52.03 -3.27 -20.38
C ASP A 783 -52.88 -2.04 -20.76
N ASP A 784 -52.41 -0.83 -20.41
CA ASP A 784 -53.07 0.44 -20.67
C ASP A 784 -52.22 1.37 -21.57
N ALA A 785 -52.84 2.44 -22.06
CA ALA A 785 -52.19 3.40 -22.95
C ALA A 785 -50.97 4.11 -22.33
N ILE A 786 -50.91 4.22 -20.99
CA ILE A 786 -49.79 4.86 -20.28
C ILE A 786 -48.57 3.92 -20.32
N GLY A 787 -48.76 2.63 -20.07
CA GLY A 787 -47.70 1.63 -20.16
C GLY A 787 -47.12 1.51 -21.57
N GLU A 788 -47.97 1.54 -22.61
CA GLU A 788 -47.50 1.58 -24.00
C GLU A 788 -46.68 2.85 -24.31
N ALA A 789 -47.15 4.01 -23.82
CA ALA A 789 -46.44 5.27 -23.98
C ALA A 789 -45.08 5.27 -23.28
N TYR A 790 -45.02 4.79 -22.03
CA TYR A 790 -43.79 4.69 -21.25
C TYR A 790 -42.80 3.72 -21.89
N LEU A 791 -43.24 2.54 -22.35
CA LEU A 791 -42.35 1.61 -23.04
C LEU A 791 -41.78 2.22 -24.34
N LYS A 792 -42.60 2.97 -25.10
CA LYS A 792 -42.14 3.67 -26.31
C LYS A 792 -41.11 4.75 -25.96
N GLU A 793 -41.36 5.52 -24.92
CA GLU A 793 -40.47 6.56 -24.42
C GLU A 793 -39.14 5.97 -23.91
N ALA A 794 -39.17 4.91 -23.12
CA ALA A 794 -37.98 4.19 -22.66
C ALA A 794 -37.11 3.68 -23.84
N LYS A 795 -37.74 3.17 -24.91
CA LYS A 795 -37.04 2.77 -26.14
C LYS A 795 -36.36 3.95 -26.84
N THR A 796 -36.97 5.14 -26.82
CA THR A 796 -36.36 6.37 -27.33
C THR A 796 -35.15 6.78 -26.50
N TYR A 797 -35.27 6.82 -25.17
CA TYR A 797 -34.13 7.12 -24.28
C TYR A 797 -33.00 6.10 -24.40
N LEU A 798 -33.31 4.81 -24.58
CA LEU A 798 -32.31 3.78 -24.82
C LEU A 798 -31.49 4.09 -26.10
N ALA A 799 -32.15 4.54 -27.17
CA ALA A 799 -31.46 4.91 -28.40
C ALA A 799 -30.57 6.16 -28.21
N VAL A 800 -30.98 7.10 -27.36
CA VAL A 800 -30.17 8.28 -26.99
C VAL A 800 -28.92 7.84 -26.24
N HIS A 801 -29.05 7.08 -25.15
CA HIS A 801 -27.90 6.64 -24.35
C HIS A 801 -26.93 5.74 -25.12
N LEU A 802 -27.42 4.87 -26.01
CA LEU A 802 -26.54 4.09 -26.90
C LEU A 802 -25.73 4.98 -27.85
N ARG A 803 -26.31 6.11 -28.31
CA ARG A 803 -25.62 7.08 -29.16
C ARG A 803 -24.57 7.87 -28.36
N GLU A 804 -24.88 8.26 -27.13
CA GLU A 804 -23.95 8.92 -26.23
C GLU A 804 -22.72 8.04 -25.94
N LEU A 805 -22.92 6.77 -25.58
CA LEU A 805 -21.83 5.81 -25.37
C LEU A 805 -20.99 5.57 -26.63
N LYS A 806 -21.62 5.61 -27.82
CA LYS A 806 -20.89 5.53 -29.08
C LYS A 806 -20.03 6.78 -29.31
N ASN A 807 -20.57 7.96 -29.04
CA ASN A 807 -19.85 9.22 -29.20
C ASN A 807 -18.69 9.34 -28.20
N ALA A 808 -18.90 8.94 -26.94
CA ALA A 808 -17.85 8.88 -25.91
C ALA A 808 -16.67 8.01 -26.35
N PHE A 809 -16.96 6.82 -26.91
CA PHE A 809 -15.93 5.97 -27.50
C PHE A 809 -15.16 6.65 -28.64
N GLU A 810 -15.85 7.36 -29.55
CA GLU A 810 -15.19 8.05 -30.66
C GLU A 810 -14.29 9.20 -30.18
N THR A 811 -14.66 9.87 -29.09
CA THR A 811 -13.81 10.86 -28.41
C THR A 811 -12.59 10.19 -27.80
N TYR A 812 -12.78 9.15 -26.98
CA TYR A 812 -11.71 8.38 -26.35
C TYR A 812 -10.69 7.85 -27.37
N ARG A 813 -11.18 7.32 -28.51
CA ARG A 813 -10.36 6.84 -29.62
C ARG A 813 -9.48 7.93 -30.25
N LYS A 814 -10.01 9.15 -30.39
CA LYS A 814 -9.27 10.29 -30.95
C LYS A 814 -8.17 10.75 -29.99
N GLU A 815 -8.47 10.80 -28.69
CA GLU A 815 -7.54 11.22 -27.65
C GLU A 815 -6.34 10.27 -27.53
N HIS A 816 -6.56 8.95 -27.70
CA HIS A 816 -5.52 7.92 -27.55
C HIS A 816 -4.80 7.54 -28.86
N GLY A 817 -5.07 8.22 -29.98
CA GLY A 817 -4.32 8.04 -31.24
C GLY A 817 -4.42 6.64 -31.88
N VAL A 818 -5.57 5.98 -31.74
CA VAL A 818 -5.69 4.52 -31.94
C VAL A 818 -5.97 4.12 -33.40
N HIS A 819 -5.20 3.13 -33.90
CA HIS A 819 -5.39 2.49 -35.22
C HIS A 819 -6.12 1.11 -35.19
N ASP A 820 -5.99 0.29 -34.12
CA ASP A 820 -6.75 -0.97 -33.97
C ASP A 820 -8.11 -0.71 -33.31
N ARG A 821 -9.19 -0.85 -34.09
CA ARG A 821 -10.55 -0.58 -33.59
C ARG A 821 -11.02 -1.59 -32.55
N SER A 822 -10.56 -2.84 -32.59
CA SER A 822 -11.24 -3.94 -31.88
C SER A 822 -10.84 -4.08 -30.41
N ALA A 823 -9.54 -4.03 -30.10
CA ALA A 823 -9.06 -4.11 -28.71
C ALA A 823 -9.57 -2.91 -27.88
N TRP A 824 -9.46 -1.70 -28.44
CA TRP A 824 -9.83 -0.47 -27.74
C TRP A 824 -11.33 -0.29 -27.53
N HIS A 825 -12.17 -0.93 -28.35
CA HIS A 825 -13.60 -1.00 -28.09
C HIS A 825 -13.89 -1.69 -26.76
N VAL A 826 -13.16 -2.76 -26.44
CA VAL A 826 -13.28 -3.50 -25.18
C VAL A 826 -12.74 -2.65 -24.04
N ASP A 827 -11.55 -2.07 -24.17
CA ASP A 827 -10.92 -1.27 -23.10
C ASP A 827 -11.83 -0.11 -22.65
N HIS A 828 -12.37 0.68 -23.60
CA HIS A 828 -13.30 1.75 -23.27
C HIS A 828 -14.62 1.24 -22.66
N ALA A 829 -15.12 0.10 -23.16
CA ALA A 829 -16.35 -0.46 -22.61
C ALA A 829 -16.13 -1.00 -21.19
N GLU A 830 -14.94 -1.54 -20.88
CA GLU A 830 -14.52 -1.88 -19.52
C GLU A 830 -14.42 -0.63 -18.64
N GLU A 831 -13.82 0.46 -19.14
CA GLU A 831 -13.82 1.73 -18.42
C GLU A 831 -15.23 2.20 -18.06
N VAL A 832 -16.20 2.07 -18.97
CA VAL A 832 -17.58 2.49 -18.70
C VAL A 832 -18.29 1.59 -17.69
N ILE A 833 -18.10 0.27 -17.79
CA ILE A 833 -18.78 -0.71 -16.92
C ILE A 833 -18.19 -0.74 -15.52
N PHE A 834 -16.86 -0.67 -15.41
CA PHE A 834 -16.12 -0.75 -14.15
C PHE A 834 -15.73 0.64 -13.62
N ALA A 835 -16.14 1.73 -14.29
CA ALA A 835 -16.04 3.10 -13.77
C ALA A 835 -16.61 3.26 -12.35
N PRO A 836 -17.73 2.61 -11.95
CA PRO A 836 -18.20 2.69 -10.57
C PRO A 836 -17.17 2.18 -9.56
N LEU A 837 -16.49 1.07 -9.84
CA LEU A 837 -15.44 0.51 -8.96
C LEU A 837 -14.23 1.45 -8.89
N ARG A 838 -13.68 1.80 -10.07
CA ARG A 838 -12.46 2.62 -10.18
C ARG A 838 -12.62 4.02 -9.59
N ARG A 839 -13.77 4.68 -9.82
CA ARG A 839 -14.02 6.03 -9.27
C ARG A 839 -14.13 6.03 -7.75
N ARG A 840 -14.54 4.91 -7.16
CA ARG A 840 -14.84 4.80 -5.73
C ARG A 840 -13.71 4.10 -4.94
N GLY A 841 -12.57 3.81 -5.58
CA GLY A 841 -11.44 3.14 -4.92
C GLY A 841 -11.74 1.71 -4.48
N VAL A 842 -12.71 1.05 -5.11
CA VAL A 842 -13.10 -0.32 -4.78
C VAL A 842 -12.42 -1.28 -5.75
N THR A 843 -11.73 -2.27 -5.20
CA THR A 843 -11.14 -3.40 -5.94
C THR A 843 -11.89 -4.68 -5.59
N SER A 844 -12.35 -5.40 -6.60
CA SER A 844 -12.96 -6.73 -6.44
C SER A 844 -11.99 -7.86 -6.81
N ASP A 845 -12.26 -9.05 -6.30
CA ASP A 845 -11.61 -10.29 -6.75
C ASP A 845 -11.84 -10.58 -8.25
N GLY A 846 -12.87 -9.99 -8.86
CA GLY A 846 -13.15 -10.02 -10.29
C GLY A 846 -12.25 -9.10 -11.14
N GLU A 847 -11.47 -8.23 -10.50
CA GLU A 847 -10.49 -7.32 -11.12
C GLU A 847 -9.03 -7.72 -10.86
N VAL A 848 -8.82 -8.70 -9.98
CA VAL A 848 -7.50 -9.21 -9.60
C VAL A 848 -7.33 -10.63 -10.14
N LEU A 849 -6.19 -10.90 -10.80
CA LEU A 849 -5.92 -12.20 -11.45
C LEU A 849 -7.01 -12.60 -12.48
N VAL A 850 -7.56 -11.60 -13.17
CA VAL A 850 -8.68 -11.75 -14.12
C VAL A 850 -8.25 -12.63 -15.29
N ARG A 851 -7.09 -12.30 -15.86
CA ARG A 851 -6.57 -12.98 -17.04
C ARG A 851 -6.03 -14.34 -16.62
N TRP A 852 -6.26 -15.37 -17.44
CA TRP A 852 -5.72 -16.69 -17.11
C TRP A 852 -4.18 -16.67 -17.11
N GLU A 853 -3.59 -15.73 -17.84
CA GLU A 853 -2.15 -15.47 -17.88
C GLU A 853 -1.60 -15.01 -16.54
N GLU A 854 -2.40 -14.29 -15.74
CA GLU A 854 -2.03 -13.81 -14.40
C GLU A 854 -2.11 -14.93 -13.35
N ARG A 855 -2.78 -16.03 -13.69
CA ARG A 855 -2.96 -17.23 -12.85
C ARG A 855 -1.95 -18.33 -13.16
N LEU A 856 -0.86 -17.98 -13.84
CA LEU A 856 0.27 -18.86 -14.10
C LEU A 856 1.39 -18.54 -13.12
N PHE A 857 1.74 -19.53 -12.31
CA PHE A 857 2.76 -19.38 -11.29
C PHE A 857 3.90 -20.38 -11.51
N SER A 858 5.12 -19.99 -11.17
CA SER A 858 6.19 -20.95 -10.96
C SER A 858 6.01 -21.64 -9.60
N ALA A 859 6.55 -22.86 -9.45
CA ALA A 859 6.58 -23.51 -8.14
C ALA A 859 7.35 -22.70 -7.09
N THR A 860 8.34 -21.91 -7.52
CA THR A 860 9.07 -20.97 -6.64
C THR A 860 8.14 -19.86 -6.15
N ASP A 861 7.35 -19.24 -7.04
CA ASP A 861 6.43 -18.15 -6.67
C ASP A 861 5.43 -18.62 -5.61
N ILE A 862 4.90 -19.83 -5.78
CA ILE A 862 3.98 -20.44 -4.81
C ILE A 862 4.67 -20.76 -3.50
N ALA A 863 5.91 -21.26 -3.53
CA ALA A 863 6.67 -21.56 -2.31
C ALA A 863 7.02 -20.30 -1.52
N GLU A 864 7.41 -19.22 -2.21
CA GLU A 864 7.66 -17.91 -1.59
C GLU A 864 6.39 -17.36 -0.94
N ALA A 865 5.27 -17.33 -1.68
CA ALA A 865 3.99 -16.89 -1.14
C ALA A 865 3.49 -17.76 0.03
N ALA A 866 3.73 -19.08 -0.02
CA ALA A 866 3.40 -19.98 1.08
C ALA A 866 4.24 -19.74 2.34
N ASN A 867 5.54 -19.45 2.18
CA ASN A 867 6.40 -19.10 3.31
C ASN A 867 5.98 -17.76 3.93
N GLU A 868 5.56 -16.79 3.11
CA GLU A 868 4.99 -15.53 3.61
C GLU A 868 3.69 -15.77 4.38
N ASP A 869 2.78 -16.60 3.87
CA ASP A 869 1.53 -16.96 4.54
C ASP A 869 1.78 -17.67 5.88
N GLU A 870 2.74 -18.60 5.93
CA GLU A 870 3.13 -19.30 7.16
C GLU A 870 3.73 -18.34 8.19
N ALA A 871 4.60 -17.41 7.76
CA ALA A 871 5.14 -16.37 8.63
C ALA A 871 4.03 -15.43 9.16
N ARG A 872 3.05 -15.07 8.33
CA ARG A 872 1.89 -14.26 8.74
C ARG A 872 0.99 -15.01 9.72
N ALA A 873 0.70 -16.28 9.45
CA ALA A 873 -0.08 -17.14 10.34
C ALA A 873 0.62 -17.30 11.71
N GLY A 874 1.93 -17.58 11.72
CA GLY A 874 2.71 -17.67 12.96
C GLY A 874 2.68 -16.37 13.77
N ARG A 875 2.78 -15.21 13.11
CA ARG A 875 2.66 -13.91 13.79
C ARG A 875 1.24 -13.66 14.32
N ARG A 876 0.20 -14.03 13.56
CA ARG A 876 -1.19 -13.96 14.02
C ARG A 876 -1.40 -14.82 15.27
N ASP A 877 -0.93 -16.07 15.25
CA ASP A 877 -1.10 -17.00 16.36
C ASP A 877 -0.34 -16.51 17.61
N GLN A 878 0.85 -15.92 17.43
CA GLN A 878 1.58 -15.24 18.51
C GLN A 878 0.78 -14.07 19.10
N VAL A 879 0.16 -13.25 18.24
CA VAL A 879 -0.67 -12.13 18.66
C VAL A 879 -1.92 -12.60 19.40
N ALA A 880 -2.62 -13.61 18.90
CA ALA A 880 -3.79 -14.19 19.55
C ALA A 880 -3.44 -14.80 20.92
N ALA A 881 -2.33 -15.55 21.00
CA ALA A 881 -1.83 -16.10 22.25
C ALA A 881 -1.47 -14.99 23.26
N SER A 882 -0.77 -13.95 22.80
CA SER A 882 -0.40 -12.80 23.63
C SER A 882 -1.62 -12.01 24.11
N ALA A 883 -2.63 -11.81 23.26
CA ALA A 883 -3.88 -11.17 23.64
C ALA A 883 -4.66 -12.00 24.68
N SER A 884 -4.68 -13.32 24.52
CA SER A 884 -5.29 -14.25 25.49
C SER A 884 -4.57 -14.22 26.84
N GLU A 885 -3.23 -14.24 26.84
CA GLU A 885 -2.41 -14.13 28.05
C GLU A 885 -2.58 -12.77 28.75
N ALA A 886 -2.57 -11.68 27.98
CA ALA A 886 -2.85 -10.34 28.50
C ALA A 886 -4.24 -10.28 29.12
N ARG A 887 -5.27 -10.85 28.47
CA ARG A 887 -6.61 -10.91 29.04
C ARG A 887 -6.66 -11.72 30.34
N ALA A 888 -5.97 -12.85 30.40
CA ALA A 888 -5.92 -13.68 31.61
C ALA A 888 -5.18 -12.97 32.76
N SER A 889 -4.16 -12.16 32.46
CA SER A 889 -3.29 -11.52 33.47
C SER A 889 -3.70 -10.11 33.89
N LEU A 890 -4.43 -9.40 33.03
CA LEU A 890 -4.84 -8.01 33.24
C LEU A 890 -6.33 -7.88 33.55
N ARG A 891 -7.19 -8.81 33.17
CA ARG A 891 -8.62 -8.72 33.52
C ARG A 891 -8.80 -9.00 35.02
N ARG A 892 -9.68 -8.24 35.67
CA ARG A 892 -10.14 -8.51 37.03
C ARG A 892 -11.24 -9.58 37.02
N ASP A 893 -11.21 -10.47 38.00
CA ASP A 893 -12.29 -11.44 38.22
C ASP A 893 -13.53 -10.75 38.80
N GLU A 894 -13.35 -9.73 39.64
CA GLU A 894 -14.45 -8.92 40.14
C GLU A 894 -14.97 -7.95 39.07
N THR A 895 -16.28 -7.82 39.04
CA THR A 895 -16.97 -6.81 38.23
C THR A 895 -16.74 -5.41 38.76
N THR A 896 -16.92 -4.42 37.90
CA THR A 896 -16.88 -2.99 38.24
C THR A 896 -17.76 -2.68 39.46
N GLU A 897 -18.99 -3.21 39.52
CA GLU A 897 -19.88 -2.94 40.65
C GLU A 897 -19.36 -3.55 41.96
N GLN A 898 -18.81 -4.77 41.91
CA GLN A 898 -18.24 -5.42 43.09
C GLN A 898 -17.05 -4.64 43.66
N LEU A 899 -16.19 -4.09 42.78
CA LEU A 899 -15.07 -3.24 43.19
C LEU A 899 -15.53 -1.92 43.80
N LEU A 900 -16.68 -1.40 43.36
CA LEU A 900 -17.30 -0.19 43.92
C LEU A 900 -18.13 -0.45 45.18
N GLY A 901 -18.36 -1.72 45.54
CA GLY A 901 -19.23 -2.11 46.66
C GLY A 901 -20.73 -1.84 46.41
N LEU A 902 -21.17 -1.92 45.16
CA LEU A 902 -22.56 -1.67 44.71
C LEU A 902 -23.39 -2.95 44.56
#